data_AF-A0A960VNV3-F1
#
_entry.id   AF-A0A960VNV3-F1
#
_cell.length_a   1.000
_cell.length_b   1.000
_cell.length_c   1.000
_cell.angle_alpha   90.00
_cell.angle_beta   90.00
_cell.angle_gamma   90.00
#
_symmetry.space_group_name_H-M   'P 1'
#
loop_
_entity.id
_entity.type
_entity.pdbx_description
1 polymer ?
#
loop_
_entity_poly.entity_id
_entity_poly.type
_entity_poly.pdbx_seq_one_letter_code
_entity_poly.pdbx_strand_id
1 'polypeptide(L)'
;VELDGLATGGQSWAVAMRGDVVYVALGSADAVAVVDAADPANLSLVKTHALADEGRHIVVADDLAYVALGAGQGFQVLDIGNPTSPVSGVVVAQAGYTAQCVVAGDWIYSALSAGGVGVADRAVPEAPVNGPPVDLDGWVRALAVDGGRLFVAVDAELAVLDLATPGAPAPLAAVPTSGTGLAVAVAGDHAYVGGSFGIDVFDVSGPGAPAFVTNLDPGPGTVFHLAAVGDSLYVSHGTDGLRIVDVSDPAVPVAVGRWPSSEYVYHSRTVGGITFAANGNGGLKALQTDPQGLDPVRNLAVSVDLDPGGEPVLRLRLAAVHTDSVRFACSGDGAAWFDVAADDTWVELDPPLTGLRWRASLVQTGPWPGPVLESVVLTFERLHNHAEITGVADVAGDTGGQVRLSFAASRFDDGGAADPITEYSVYRRFDPALAAVAAPGDVAAAYPPGSWEYLLTLPADREDAYHVVVPTLADGTATAPAWTVFFVRARTATPGLFYDSPPDSGWSINDSAPPPPTGLVVTRLPDRNDLAWQPSTDPAFAHFRVYRLPSPLQVPAPAYLLAVTTGTAWSDPDPGAWFYALTQVNLAGHESPPAATPSAAPDRLVAGARLGPVAPNPCNPATRIAYAVGPGGARVRLDVLDARGRLVATLVDGWRPAGDHHAVWRGRDRAGRDAASGVYTCRLRSGDRVTTRKVTLVR
;
A
#
# COMPACT_ATOMS: atom_id res chain seq x y z
N VAL A 1 -7.61 -31.89 36.07
CA VAL A 1 -8.71 -32.81 36.42
C VAL A 1 -9.08 -33.60 35.19
N GLU A 2 -9.31 -34.91 35.28
CA GLU A 2 -9.80 -35.69 34.14
C GLU A 2 -11.29 -35.41 33.94
N LEU A 3 -11.66 -35.05 32.71
CA LEU A 3 -13.04 -34.82 32.30
C LEU A 3 -13.64 -36.10 31.75
N ASP A 4 -12.93 -36.76 30.84
CA ASP A 4 -13.36 -38.01 30.22
C ASP A 4 -12.16 -38.81 29.66
N GLY A 5 -12.41 -40.08 29.33
CA GLY A 5 -11.46 -40.93 28.65
C GLY A 5 -12.11 -41.93 27.70
N LEU A 6 -11.52 -42.07 26.52
CA LEU A 6 -12.05 -42.85 25.41
C LEU A 6 -11.05 -43.92 24.96
N ALA A 7 -11.48 -45.17 24.91
CA ALA A 7 -10.70 -46.24 24.29
C ALA A 7 -10.64 -46.03 22.77
N THR A 8 -9.44 -45.99 22.20
CA THR A 8 -9.18 -45.69 20.78
C THR A 8 -9.00 -46.95 19.92
N GLY A 9 -9.00 -48.14 20.52
CA GLY A 9 -8.87 -49.42 19.81
C GLY A 9 -7.44 -49.82 19.45
N GLY A 10 -6.43 -49.07 19.92
CA GLY A 10 -5.01 -49.36 19.78
C GLY A 10 -4.18 -48.53 20.76
N GLN A 11 -2.86 -48.72 20.76
CA GLN A 11 -1.98 -47.90 21.59
C GLN A 11 -1.94 -46.46 21.04
N SER A 12 -2.39 -45.48 21.82
CA SER A 12 -2.35 -44.05 21.47
C SER A 12 -0.93 -43.49 21.61
N TRP A 13 -0.35 -42.97 20.52
CA TRP A 13 1.01 -42.42 20.50
C TRP A 13 1.04 -40.90 20.46
N ALA A 14 0.29 -40.29 19.56
CA ALA A 14 0.28 -38.85 19.35
C ALA A 14 -1.12 -38.33 19.08
N VAL A 15 -1.34 -37.05 19.40
CA VAL A 15 -2.62 -36.37 19.18
C VAL A 15 -2.43 -35.09 18.39
N ALA A 16 -3.29 -34.87 17.41
CA ALA A 16 -3.46 -33.60 16.73
C ALA A 16 -4.94 -33.23 16.68
N MET A 17 -5.24 -31.97 16.36
CA MET A 17 -6.61 -31.47 16.35
C MET A 17 -6.88 -30.58 15.16
N ARG A 18 -8.14 -30.61 14.71
CA ARG A 18 -8.71 -29.64 13.77
C ARG A 18 -10.11 -29.26 14.27
N GLY A 19 -10.27 -28.02 14.73
CA GLY A 19 -11.49 -27.61 15.40
C GLY A 19 -11.79 -28.53 16.59
N ASP A 20 -13.01 -29.05 16.63
CA ASP A 20 -13.50 -29.93 17.69
C ASP A 20 -13.18 -31.42 17.45
N VAL A 21 -12.41 -31.77 16.43
CA VAL A 21 -12.03 -33.16 16.14
C VAL A 21 -10.58 -33.41 16.56
N VAL A 22 -10.39 -34.46 17.38
CA VAL A 22 -9.08 -34.98 17.78
C VAL A 22 -8.73 -36.20 16.92
N TYR A 23 -7.54 -36.19 16.35
CA TYR A 23 -6.95 -37.32 15.65
C TYR A 23 -5.88 -37.95 16.53
N VAL A 24 -6.00 -39.26 16.76
CA VAL A 24 -5.06 -40.02 17.58
C VAL A 24 -4.32 -41.01 16.70
N ALA A 25 -3.00 -40.86 16.55
CA ALA A 25 -2.16 -41.83 15.87
C ALA A 25 -2.04 -43.11 16.72
N LEU A 26 -2.38 -44.26 16.12
CA LEU A 26 -2.40 -45.55 16.79
C LEU A 26 -1.29 -46.45 16.26
N GLY A 27 -0.30 -46.71 17.10
CA GLY A 27 0.92 -47.43 16.70
C GLY A 27 0.74 -48.93 16.56
N SER A 28 -0.23 -49.56 17.23
CA SER A 28 -0.44 -51.03 17.17
C SER A 28 -1.59 -51.46 16.27
N ALA A 29 -2.27 -50.49 15.64
CA ALA A 29 -3.51 -50.71 14.88
C ALA A 29 -3.43 -50.17 13.45
N ASP A 30 -2.25 -49.66 13.04
CA ASP A 30 -1.98 -49.05 11.73
C ASP A 30 -3.10 -48.08 11.34
N ALA A 31 -3.43 -47.17 12.25
CA ALA A 31 -4.63 -46.35 12.09
C ALA A 31 -4.55 -45.00 12.81
N VAL A 32 -5.49 -44.12 12.45
CA VAL A 32 -5.85 -42.91 13.19
C VAL A 32 -7.25 -43.07 13.75
N ALA A 33 -7.44 -42.90 15.05
CA ALA A 33 -8.77 -42.71 15.62
C ALA A 33 -9.21 -41.26 15.41
N VAL A 34 -10.42 -41.09 14.88
CA VAL A 34 -11.08 -39.80 14.69
C VAL A 34 -12.11 -39.65 15.80
N VAL A 35 -11.92 -38.67 16.67
CA VAL A 35 -12.70 -38.49 17.89
C VAL A 35 -13.38 -37.13 17.85
N ASP A 36 -14.69 -37.12 18.09
CA ASP A 36 -15.44 -35.89 18.35
C ASP A 36 -15.18 -35.46 19.80
N ALA A 37 -14.68 -34.24 19.94
CA ALA A 37 -14.32 -33.60 21.20
C ALA A 37 -14.99 -32.22 21.36
N ALA A 38 -16.12 -31.98 20.67
CA ALA A 38 -16.91 -30.75 20.83
C ALA A 38 -17.37 -30.54 22.28
N ASP A 39 -17.60 -31.63 23.02
CA ASP A 39 -17.71 -31.65 24.47
C ASP A 39 -16.57 -32.49 25.07
N PRO A 40 -15.52 -31.87 25.62
CA PRO A 40 -14.39 -32.58 26.23
C PRO A 40 -14.74 -33.46 27.44
N ALA A 41 -15.94 -33.31 28.01
CA ALA A 41 -16.45 -34.18 29.07
C ALA A 41 -17.24 -35.38 28.55
N ASN A 42 -17.39 -35.50 27.23
CA ASN A 42 -18.13 -36.59 26.57
C ASN A 42 -17.54 -36.88 25.19
N LEU A 43 -16.35 -37.48 25.18
CA LEU A 43 -15.64 -37.84 23.95
C LEU A 43 -16.34 -39.00 23.25
N SER A 44 -16.39 -38.96 21.93
CA SER A 44 -16.94 -40.08 21.16
C SER A 44 -16.08 -40.45 19.95
N LEU A 45 -15.84 -41.76 19.79
CA LEU A 45 -15.13 -42.27 18.62
C LEU A 45 -16.06 -42.18 17.40
N VAL A 46 -15.71 -41.34 16.44
CA VAL A 46 -16.43 -41.22 15.17
C VAL A 46 -16.11 -42.43 14.30
N LYS A 47 -14.81 -42.67 14.07
CA LYS A 47 -14.31 -43.81 13.29
C LYS A 47 -12.83 -44.05 13.54
N THR A 48 -12.36 -45.21 13.11
CA THR A 48 -10.94 -45.50 12.92
C THR A 48 -10.64 -45.48 11.42
N HIS A 49 -9.59 -44.77 11.03
CA HIS A 49 -9.14 -44.64 9.64
C HIS A 49 -7.82 -45.37 9.46
N ALA A 50 -7.75 -46.30 8.51
CA ALA A 50 -6.54 -47.09 8.28
C ALA A 50 -5.41 -46.25 7.68
N LEU A 51 -4.20 -46.48 8.19
CA LEU A 51 -2.94 -45.97 7.67
C LEU A 51 -2.24 -47.06 6.85
N ALA A 52 -1.18 -46.67 6.15
CA ALA A 52 -0.30 -47.60 5.47
C ALA A 52 0.57 -48.42 6.44
N ASP A 53 0.80 -47.92 7.65
CA ASP A 53 1.68 -48.50 8.66
C ASP A 53 1.42 -47.86 10.05
N GLU A 54 2.17 -48.28 11.06
CA GLU A 54 2.07 -47.82 12.45
C GLU A 54 2.18 -46.30 12.58
N GLY A 55 1.13 -45.63 13.06
CA GLY A 55 1.14 -44.18 13.29
C GLY A 55 1.89 -43.80 14.57
N ARG A 56 2.98 -43.02 14.45
CA ARG A 56 3.86 -42.65 15.57
C ARG A 56 3.73 -41.20 16.01
N HIS A 57 3.52 -40.31 15.05
CA HIS A 57 3.25 -38.91 15.29
C HIS A 57 2.22 -38.41 14.28
N ILE A 58 1.49 -37.35 14.61
CA ILE A 58 0.55 -36.72 13.70
C ILE A 58 0.63 -35.20 13.89
N VAL A 59 0.74 -34.49 12.78
CA VAL A 59 0.68 -33.02 12.75
C VAL A 59 -0.39 -32.60 11.75
N VAL A 60 -1.18 -31.59 12.11
CA VAL A 60 -2.21 -31.00 11.25
C VAL A 60 -1.70 -29.65 10.77
N ALA A 61 -1.78 -29.43 9.46
CA ALA A 61 -1.52 -28.14 8.83
C ALA A 61 -2.55 -27.93 7.72
N ASP A 62 -3.28 -26.83 7.81
CA ASP A 62 -4.43 -26.50 6.95
C ASP A 62 -5.50 -27.60 6.98
N ASP A 63 -5.91 -28.07 5.81
CA ASP A 63 -6.89 -29.14 5.62
C ASP A 63 -6.27 -30.55 5.60
N LEU A 64 -5.01 -30.70 6.01
CA LEU A 64 -4.26 -31.95 5.89
C LEU A 64 -3.67 -32.39 7.23
N ALA A 65 -3.56 -33.71 7.40
CA ALA A 65 -2.79 -34.33 8.46
C ALA A 65 -1.60 -35.11 7.88
N TYR A 66 -0.42 -34.93 8.47
CA TYR A 66 0.81 -35.63 8.12
C TYR A 66 1.14 -36.59 9.26
N VAL A 67 1.08 -37.88 8.98
CA VAL A 67 1.23 -38.95 9.97
C VAL A 67 2.58 -39.61 9.78
N ALA A 68 3.48 -39.47 10.75
CA ALA A 68 4.76 -40.18 10.77
C ALA A 68 4.53 -41.68 10.95
N LEU A 69 5.21 -42.48 10.14
CA LEU A 69 5.06 -43.93 10.10
C LEU A 69 6.29 -44.65 10.64
N GLY A 70 6.05 -45.67 11.48
CA GLY A 70 7.09 -46.37 12.23
C GLY A 70 8.03 -47.25 11.38
N ALA A 71 7.56 -48.16 10.54
CA ALA A 71 8.42 -49.21 9.97
C ALA A 71 9.10 -48.82 8.63
N GLY A 72 9.68 -47.63 8.55
CA GLY A 72 10.49 -47.24 7.38
C GLY A 72 9.72 -46.60 6.23
N GLN A 73 8.51 -46.08 6.49
CA GLN A 73 7.59 -45.58 5.46
C GLN A 73 7.55 -44.05 5.34
N GLY A 74 8.42 -43.32 6.05
CA GLY A 74 8.38 -41.85 6.06
C GLY A 74 7.12 -41.33 6.73
N PHE A 75 6.26 -40.64 5.98
CA PHE A 75 4.97 -40.15 6.47
C PHE A 75 3.85 -40.32 5.45
N GLN A 76 2.61 -40.44 5.93
CA GLN A 76 1.41 -40.47 5.11
C GLN A 76 0.64 -39.15 5.21
N VAL A 77 0.18 -38.65 4.07
CA VAL A 77 -0.71 -37.48 3.98
C VAL A 77 -2.16 -37.96 4.02
N LEU A 78 -2.97 -37.34 4.88
CA LEU A 78 -4.42 -37.52 4.93
C LEU A 78 -5.10 -36.20 4.62
N ASP A 79 -6.05 -36.21 3.69
CA ASP A 79 -6.99 -35.11 3.50
C ASP A 79 -8.05 -35.16 4.59
N ILE A 80 -8.11 -34.11 5.40
CA ILE A 80 -9.05 -33.95 6.49
C ILE A 80 -9.97 -32.75 6.26
N GLY A 81 -10.14 -32.28 5.01
CA GLY A 81 -11.05 -31.22 4.58
C GLY A 81 -12.45 -31.36 5.17
N ASN A 82 -12.93 -32.60 5.25
CA ASN A 82 -13.99 -32.99 6.19
C ASN A 82 -13.36 -33.62 7.44
N PRO A 83 -13.41 -32.94 8.61
CA PRO A 83 -12.63 -33.38 9.77
C PRO A 83 -13.09 -34.72 10.36
N THR A 84 -14.35 -35.10 10.16
CA THR A 84 -14.89 -36.37 10.66
C THR A 84 -14.71 -37.54 9.68
N SER A 85 -14.25 -37.27 8.45
CA SER A 85 -14.09 -38.28 7.41
C SER A 85 -12.78 -38.10 6.64
N PRO A 86 -11.63 -38.45 7.25
CA PRO A 86 -10.33 -38.42 6.57
C PRO A 86 -10.31 -39.28 5.30
N VAL A 87 -9.51 -38.86 4.33
CA VAL A 87 -9.22 -39.56 3.07
C VAL A 87 -7.72 -39.76 2.95
N SER A 88 -7.30 -40.99 2.65
CA SER A 88 -5.87 -41.29 2.48
C SER A 88 -5.33 -40.67 1.19
N GLY A 89 -4.27 -39.88 1.32
CA GLY A 89 -3.45 -39.37 0.22
C GLY A 89 -2.19 -40.21 0.01
N VAL A 90 -1.10 -39.55 -0.39
CA VAL A 90 0.17 -40.20 -0.71
C VAL A 90 0.94 -40.63 0.55
N VAL A 91 1.79 -41.65 0.39
CA VAL A 91 2.85 -41.99 1.35
C VAL A 91 4.16 -41.46 0.78
N VAL A 92 4.82 -40.58 1.52
CA VAL A 92 6.11 -40.00 1.17
C VAL A 92 7.19 -40.81 1.88
N ALA A 93 7.76 -41.78 1.14
CA ALA A 93 8.75 -42.70 1.70
C ALA A 93 10.06 -41.98 2.04
N GLN A 94 10.57 -42.20 3.26
CA GLN A 94 11.87 -41.77 3.73
C GLN A 94 12.57 -42.93 4.43
N ALA A 95 13.91 -42.92 4.44
CA ALA A 95 14.67 -44.05 4.96
C ALA A 95 14.62 -44.12 6.49
N GLY A 96 14.36 -45.32 7.03
CA GLY A 96 14.39 -45.56 8.48
C GLY A 96 13.10 -45.19 9.20
N TYR A 97 13.08 -45.44 10.50
CA TYR A 97 11.91 -45.22 11.36
C TYR A 97 11.66 -43.72 11.52
N THR A 98 10.42 -43.27 11.28
CA THR A 98 10.04 -41.86 11.45
C THR A 98 9.40 -41.65 12.82
N ALA A 99 10.11 -40.99 13.73
CA ALA A 99 9.62 -40.73 15.08
C ALA A 99 8.62 -39.56 15.15
N GLN A 100 8.88 -38.51 14.37
CA GLN A 100 8.10 -37.27 14.37
C GLN A 100 8.13 -36.63 12.98
N CYS A 101 7.10 -35.84 12.67
CA CYS A 101 7.12 -34.87 11.58
C CYS A 101 6.62 -33.52 12.09
N VAL A 102 7.25 -32.44 11.63
CA VAL A 102 6.85 -31.05 11.90
C VAL A 102 6.73 -30.28 10.59
N VAL A 103 5.81 -29.32 10.55
CA VAL A 103 5.56 -28.48 9.37
C VAL A 103 6.06 -27.06 9.66
N ALA A 104 6.81 -26.48 8.71
CA ALA A 104 7.26 -25.10 8.76
C ALA A 104 7.04 -24.43 7.39
N GLY A 105 5.94 -23.68 7.26
CA GLY A 105 5.51 -23.10 5.98
C GLY A 105 5.33 -24.18 4.90
N ASP A 106 6.07 -24.03 3.81
CA ASP A 106 6.05 -24.96 2.67
C ASP A 106 7.02 -26.14 2.85
N TRP A 107 7.42 -26.48 4.07
CA TRP A 107 8.37 -27.56 4.32
C TRP A 107 7.91 -28.50 5.44
N ILE A 108 8.26 -29.77 5.29
CA ILE A 108 8.08 -30.82 6.29
C ILE A 108 9.46 -31.35 6.68
N TYR A 109 9.70 -31.39 7.99
CA TYR A 109 10.90 -32.00 8.56
C TYR A 109 10.53 -33.26 9.33
N SER A 110 11.29 -34.32 9.14
CA SER A 110 11.01 -35.64 9.68
C SER A 110 12.18 -36.14 10.53
N ALA A 111 11.88 -36.64 11.72
CA ALA A 111 12.85 -37.22 12.64
C ALA A 111 13.10 -38.68 12.27
N LEU A 112 14.27 -38.99 11.71
CA LEU A 112 14.58 -40.32 11.18
C LEU A 112 15.58 -41.08 12.06
N SER A 113 15.41 -42.40 12.14
CA SER A 113 16.40 -43.29 12.77
C SER A 113 17.62 -43.55 11.91
N ALA A 114 17.58 -43.16 10.64
CA ALA A 114 18.69 -43.26 9.70
C ALA A 114 18.66 -42.02 8.79
N GLY A 115 19.81 -41.38 8.61
CA GLY A 115 19.92 -40.18 7.76
C GLY A 115 19.49 -38.87 8.42
N GLY A 116 19.38 -38.82 9.75
CA GLY A 116 19.16 -37.59 10.52
C GLY A 116 17.77 -36.98 10.33
N VAL A 117 17.72 -35.82 9.69
CA VAL A 117 16.49 -35.06 9.42
C VAL A 117 16.07 -35.25 7.96
N GLY A 118 14.90 -35.83 7.74
CA GLY A 118 14.25 -35.84 6.42
C GLY A 118 13.69 -34.46 6.08
N VAL A 119 13.81 -34.05 4.82
CA VAL A 119 13.32 -32.76 4.31
C VAL A 119 12.38 -33.03 3.15
N ALA A 120 11.18 -32.43 3.16
CA ALA A 120 10.24 -32.52 2.04
C ALA A 120 9.60 -31.17 1.74
N ASP A 121 9.54 -30.82 0.45
CA ASP A 121 8.88 -29.66 -0.13
C ASP A 121 7.36 -29.89 -0.13
N ARG A 122 6.62 -28.96 0.48
CA ARG A 122 5.17 -28.94 0.67
C ARG A 122 4.51 -27.83 -0.17
N ALA A 123 5.15 -27.35 -1.25
CA ALA A 123 4.53 -26.40 -2.18
C ALA A 123 3.23 -26.93 -2.81
N VAL A 124 3.10 -28.26 -2.93
CA VAL A 124 1.84 -28.96 -3.19
C VAL A 124 1.51 -29.80 -1.95
N PRO A 125 0.71 -29.28 -0.99
CA PRO A 125 0.55 -29.88 0.33
C PRO A 125 0.03 -31.32 0.32
N GLU A 126 -0.85 -31.67 -0.61
CA GLU A 126 -1.41 -33.02 -0.75
C GLU A 126 -0.42 -34.04 -1.34
N ALA A 127 0.68 -33.57 -1.94
CA ALA A 127 1.69 -34.40 -2.57
C ALA A 127 3.12 -33.86 -2.34
N PRO A 128 3.62 -33.85 -1.09
CA PRO A 128 4.96 -33.34 -0.79
C PRO A 128 6.06 -34.16 -1.49
N VAL A 129 7.16 -33.49 -1.82
CA VAL A 129 8.29 -34.09 -2.55
C VAL A 129 9.55 -34.06 -1.70
N ASN A 130 10.22 -35.20 -1.54
CA ASN A 130 11.47 -35.26 -0.77
C ASN A 130 12.57 -34.39 -1.39
N GLY A 131 13.21 -33.60 -0.55
CA GLY A 131 14.51 -32.99 -0.80
C GLY A 131 15.66 -33.86 -0.26
N PRO A 132 16.90 -33.34 -0.30
CA PRO A 132 18.04 -34.00 0.33
C PRO A 132 17.90 -33.99 1.86
N PRO A 133 18.10 -35.14 2.56
CA PRO A 133 18.09 -35.17 4.01
C PRO A 133 19.34 -34.49 4.59
N VAL A 134 19.27 -34.11 5.87
CA VAL A 134 20.41 -33.59 6.65
C VAL A 134 20.91 -34.68 7.60
N ASP A 135 22.09 -35.23 7.30
CA ASP A 135 22.71 -36.24 8.14
C ASP A 135 23.33 -35.62 9.40
N LEU A 136 23.00 -36.17 10.56
CA LEU A 136 23.45 -35.73 11.89
C LEU A 136 24.16 -36.84 12.68
N ASP A 137 24.49 -37.97 12.03
CA ASP A 137 25.19 -39.12 12.64
C ASP A 137 24.54 -39.61 13.96
N GLY A 138 23.23 -39.83 13.92
CA GLY A 138 22.49 -40.30 15.08
C GLY A 138 21.00 -40.50 14.83
N TRP A 139 20.31 -41.06 15.82
CA TRP A 139 18.86 -41.20 15.77
C TRP A 139 18.19 -39.92 16.25
N VAL A 140 17.55 -39.21 15.30
CA VAL A 140 16.70 -38.06 15.58
C VAL A 140 15.35 -38.53 16.10
N ARG A 141 14.95 -38.04 17.28
CA ARG A 141 13.72 -38.48 17.96
C ARG A 141 12.66 -37.41 18.04
N ALA A 142 13.07 -36.15 18.13
CA ALA A 142 12.15 -35.03 18.18
C ALA A 142 12.69 -33.79 17.47
N LEU A 143 11.75 -32.98 17.00
CA LEU A 143 11.95 -31.76 16.25
C LEU A 143 11.05 -30.65 16.81
N ALA A 144 11.60 -29.43 16.88
CA ALA A 144 10.82 -28.22 17.13
C ALA A 144 11.31 -27.12 16.19
N VAL A 145 10.39 -26.31 15.66
CA VAL A 145 10.70 -25.20 14.76
C VAL A 145 10.35 -23.91 15.48
N ASP A 146 11.28 -22.96 15.52
CA ASP A 146 11.05 -21.63 16.07
C ASP A 146 12.05 -20.62 15.49
N GLY A 147 11.60 -19.38 15.25
CA GLY A 147 12.46 -18.26 14.86
C GLY A 147 13.37 -18.53 13.64
N GLY A 148 12.90 -19.29 12.64
CA GLY A 148 13.71 -19.66 11.47
C GLY A 148 14.80 -20.70 11.76
N ARG A 149 14.71 -21.43 12.87
CA ARG A 149 15.63 -22.52 13.24
C ARG A 149 14.88 -23.81 13.49
N LEU A 150 15.57 -24.93 13.28
CA LEU A 150 15.11 -26.27 13.62
C LEU A 150 15.95 -26.82 14.77
N PHE A 151 15.30 -27.10 15.89
CA PHE A 151 15.87 -27.71 17.07
C PHE A 151 15.63 -29.22 17.03
N VAL A 152 16.70 -29.98 17.21
CA VAL A 152 16.73 -31.41 16.90
C VAL A 152 17.29 -32.17 18.10
N ALA A 153 16.48 -33.02 18.71
CA ALA A 153 16.96 -33.98 19.70
C ALA A 153 17.53 -35.20 18.96
N VAL A 154 18.85 -35.33 18.94
CA VAL A 154 19.59 -36.40 18.25
C VAL A 154 20.49 -37.11 19.26
N ASP A 155 20.20 -38.38 19.51
CA ASP A 155 20.83 -39.16 20.59
C ASP A 155 20.99 -38.36 21.90
N ALA A 156 22.21 -38.06 22.34
CA ALA A 156 22.49 -37.30 23.57
C ALA A 156 22.91 -35.85 23.29
N GLU A 157 22.38 -35.26 22.23
CA GLU A 157 22.66 -33.89 21.81
C GLU A 157 21.38 -33.13 21.40
N LEU A 158 21.43 -31.81 21.62
CA LEU A 158 20.55 -30.84 20.97
C LEU A 158 21.31 -30.23 19.80
N ALA A 159 20.95 -30.61 18.58
CA ALA A 159 21.41 -29.96 17.36
C ALA A 159 20.46 -28.81 16.96
N VAL A 160 21.03 -27.75 16.41
CA VAL A 160 20.30 -26.59 15.88
C VAL A 160 20.69 -26.40 14.43
N LEU A 161 19.70 -26.31 13.55
CA LEU A 161 19.87 -26.09 12.12
C LEU A 161 19.23 -24.74 11.73
N ASP A 162 19.89 -24.03 10.84
CA ASP A 162 19.39 -22.80 10.23
C ASP A 162 18.38 -23.12 9.12
N LEU A 163 17.23 -22.45 9.12
CA LEU A 163 16.21 -22.53 8.09
C LEU A 163 16.17 -21.29 7.18
N ALA A 164 17.23 -20.47 7.13
CA ALA A 164 17.33 -19.37 6.15
C ALA A 164 17.17 -19.88 4.70
N THR A 165 17.60 -21.11 4.42
CA THR A 165 17.24 -21.86 3.20
C THR A 165 16.51 -23.15 3.59
N PRO A 166 15.17 -23.14 3.73
CA PRO A 166 14.42 -24.25 4.32
C PRO A 166 14.58 -25.60 3.62
N GLY A 167 14.76 -25.60 2.29
CA GLY A 167 14.98 -26.83 1.52
C GLY A 167 16.37 -27.44 1.66
N ALA A 168 17.29 -26.75 2.32
CA ALA A 168 18.63 -27.22 2.64
C ALA A 168 19.08 -26.70 4.02
N PRO A 169 18.47 -27.18 5.12
CA PRO A 169 18.81 -26.74 6.46
C PRO A 169 20.30 -26.94 6.78
N ALA A 170 20.95 -25.93 7.33
CA ALA A 170 22.38 -25.97 7.61
C ALA A 170 22.65 -26.18 9.11
N PRO A 171 23.46 -27.17 9.54
CA PRO A 171 23.84 -27.32 10.94
C PRO A 171 24.55 -26.06 11.47
N LEU A 172 24.04 -25.49 12.56
CA LEU A 172 24.64 -24.33 13.25
C LEU A 172 25.46 -24.75 14.46
N ALA A 173 24.90 -25.61 15.30
CA ALA A 173 25.51 -26.05 16.54
C ALA A 173 24.95 -27.40 16.99
N ALA A 174 25.73 -28.11 17.80
CA ALA A 174 25.26 -29.26 18.57
C ALA A 174 25.83 -29.13 20.00
N VAL A 175 24.99 -29.33 21.00
CA VAL A 175 25.38 -29.26 22.40
C VAL A 175 24.93 -30.52 23.14
N PRO A 176 25.74 -31.04 24.09
CA PRO A 176 25.39 -32.26 24.80
C PRO A 176 24.19 -32.04 25.70
N THR A 177 23.32 -33.04 25.78
CA THR A 177 22.23 -33.14 26.75
C THR A 177 22.63 -34.09 27.87
N SER A 178 21.94 -34.03 29.01
CA SER A 178 22.20 -34.86 30.18
C SER A 178 21.98 -36.36 29.90
N GLY A 179 21.21 -36.70 28.86
CA GLY A 179 21.00 -38.05 28.35
C GLY A 179 20.33 -38.07 26.99
N THR A 180 19.80 -39.23 26.58
CA THR A 180 19.10 -39.35 25.31
C THR A 180 17.88 -38.43 25.26
N GLY A 181 17.88 -37.47 24.34
CA GLY A 181 16.77 -36.56 24.07
C GLY A 181 15.67 -37.28 23.31
N LEU A 182 14.46 -37.26 23.85
CA LEU A 182 13.26 -37.89 23.29
C LEU A 182 12.21 -36.86 22.86
N ALA A 183 12.29 -35.65 23.41
CA ALA A 183 11.37 -34.56 23.16
C ALA A 183 12.12 -33.24 23.14
N VAL A 184 11.69 -32.32 22.27
CA VAL A 184 12.15 -30.94 22.26
C VAL A 184 10.95 -30.01 22.13
N ALA A 185 10.92 -28.97 22.94
CA ALA A 185 9.97 -27.87 22.83
C ALA A 185 10.72 -26.55 22.95
N VAL A 186 10.23 -25.50 22.29
CA VAL A 186 10.80 -24.16 22.36
C VAL A 186 9.73 -23.22 22.89
N ALA A 187 10.09 -22.38 23.85
CA ALA A 187 9.22 -21.35 24.39
C ALA A 187 10.04 -20.08 24.62
N GLY A 188 9.72 -19.03 23.86
CA GLY A 188 10.50 -17.80 23.87
C GLY A 188 11.98 -18.07 23.57
N ASP A 189 12.86 -17.52 24.40
CA ASP A 189 14.31 -17.65 24.24
C ASP A 189 14.89 -18.98 24.76
N HIS A 190 14.06 -19.99 25.06
CA HIS A 190 14.53 -21.24 25.66
C HIS A 190 14.08 -22.49 24.91
N ALA A 191 15.01 -23.42 24.73
CA ALA A 191 14.74 -24.78 24.28
C ALA A 191 14.77 -25.75 25.47
N TYR A 192 13.77 -26.61 25.54
CA TYR A 192 13.59 -27.62 26.58
C TYR A 192 13.75 -29.00 25.94
N VAL A 193 14.73 -29.77 26.39
CA VAL A 193 15.01 -31.11 25.87
C VAL A 193 14.70 -32.15 26.93
N GLY A 194 13.61 -32.86 26.74
CA GLY A 194 13.15 -33.92 27.65
C GLY A 194 13.72 -35.27 27.22
N GLY A 195 14.13 -36.09 28.19
CA GLY A 195 14.71 -37.39 27.88
C GLY A 195 14.80 -38.35 29.04
N SER A 196 15.86 -39.15 29.04
CA SER A 196 16.12 -40.18 30.05
C SER A 196 16.50 -39.65 31.43
N PHE A 197 16.99 -38.40 31.52
CA PHE A 197 17.51 -37.81 32.76
C PHE A 197 16.94 -36.40 32.99
N GLY A 198 15.61 -36.28 32.94
CA GLY A 198 14.91 -35.03 33.18
C GLY A 198 14.75 -34.16 31.93
N ILE A 199 14.78 -32.85 32.13
CA ILE A 199 14.58 -31.83 31.09
C ILE A 199 15.76 -30.85 31.14
N ASP A 200 16.60 -30.85 30.11
CA ASP A 200 17.64 -29.84 29.95
C ASP A 200 17.04 -28.55 29.39
N VAL A 201 17.41 -27.42 29.98
CA VAL A 201 16.99 -26.08 29.57
C VAL A 201 18.19 -25.37 28.95
N PHE A 202 18.03 -24.88 27.72
CA PHE A 202 19.03 -24.12 27.00
C PHE A 202 18.51 -22.74 26.63
N ASP A 203 19.32 -21.71 26.82
CA ASP A 203 19.12 -20.38 26.24
C ASP A 203 19.49 -20.44 24.75
N VAL A 204 18.54 -20.01 23.92
CA VAL A 204 18.61 -20.00 22.47
C VAL A 204 18.33 -18.59 21.90
N SER A 205 18.41 -17.55 22.72
CA SER A 205 18.20 -16.14 22.30
C SER A 205 19.19 -15.70 21.20
N GLY A 206 20.45 -16.13 21.27
CA GLY A 206 21.48 -15.77 20.30
C GLY A 206 21.48 -16.63 19.03
N PRO A 207 22.15 -16.17 17.95
CA PRO A 207 22.35 -16.96 16.72
C PRO A 207 23.45 -18.04 16.87
N GLY A 208 24.15 -18.08 18.01
CA GLY A 208 25.23 -19.03 18.28
C GLY A 208 24.76 -20.37 18.84
N ALA A 209 25.70 -21.13 19.40
CA ALA A 209 25.39 -22.40 20.07
C ALA A 209 24.50 -22.16 21.31
N PRO A 210 23.49 -23.03 21.56
CA PRO A 210 22.65 -22.93 22.76
C PRO A 210 23.49 -22.98 24.04
N ALA A 211 23.16 -22.13 25.01
CA ALA A 211 23.83 -22.11 26.30
C ALA A 211 23.02 -22.91 27.32
N PHE A 212 23.63 -23.91 27.96
CA PHE A 212 22.95 -24.68 29.01
C PHE A 212 22.65 -23.78 30.22
N VAL A 213 21.39 -23.78 30.65
CA VAL A 213 20.89 -23.00 31.80
C VAL A 213 20.80 -23.89 33.03
N THR A 214 20.00 -24.96 32.95
CA THR A 214 19.76 -25.88 34.07
C THR A 214 19.22 -27.22 33.59
N ASN A 215 19.26 -28.24 34.45
CA ASN A 215 18.57 -29.51 34.25
C ASN A 215 17.45 -29.61 35.31
N LEU A 216 16.21 -29.62 34.83
CA LEU A 216 15.01 -29.76 35.62
C LEU A 216 14.72 -31.25 35.84
N ASP A 217 14.51 -31.63 37.09
CA ASP A 217 13.96 -32.93 37.46
C ASP A 217 12.41 -32.86 37.53
N PRO A 218 11.67 -33.37 36.54
CA PRO A 218 10.21 -33.44 36.60
C PRO A 218 9.69 -34.53 37.55
N GLY A 219 10.58 -35.31 38.16
CA GLY A 219 10.34 -36.49 38.97
C GLY A 219 10.95 -37.76 38.35
N PRO A 220 10.77 -38.93 38.99
CA PRO A 220 11.28 -40.18 38.46
C PRO A 220 10.53 -40.61 37.20
N GLY A 221 11.24 -40.85 36.11
CA GLY A 221 10.66 -41.34 34.87
C GLY A 221 11.42 -40.87 33.63
N THR A 222 10.82 -41.14 32.47
CA THR A 222 11.33 -40.71 31.17
C THR A 222 10.34 -39.73 30.56
N VAL A 223 10.85 -38.61 30.06
CA VAL A 223 10.03 -37.61 29.36
C VAL A 223 9.89 -38.03 27.90
N PHE A 224 8.67 -38.33 27.46
CA PHE A 224 8.38 -38.77 26.10
C PHE A 224 7.96 -37.61 25.19
N HIS A 225 7.35 -36.57 25.75
CA HIS A 225 6.92 -35.40 24.99
C HIS A 225 6.85 -34.17 25.87
N LEU A 226 7.10 -33.02 25.24
CA LEU A 226 7.04 -31.69 25.83
C LEU A 226 6.15 -30.81 24.95
N ALA A 227 5.19 -30.11 25.55
CA ALA A 227 4.46 -29.04 24.88
C ALA A 227 4.57 -27.77 25.69
N ALA A 228 5.09 -26.71 25.07
CA ALA A 228 5.10 -25.38 25.66
C ALA A 228 3.81 -24.63 25.30
N VAL A 229 3.17 -24.03 26.31
CA VAL A 229 2.00 -23.16 26.15
C VAL A 229 2.17 -21.97 27.09
N GLY A 230 2.56 -20.82 26.54
CA GLY A 230 2.99 -19.67 27.34
C GLY A 230 4.15 -20.05 28.28
N ASP A 231 4.05 -19.61 29.53
CA ASP A 231 5.02 -19.92 30.60
C ASP A 231 4.81 -21.31 31.24
N SER A 232 4.14 -22.24 30.55
CA SER A 232 3.87 -23.58 31.07
C SER A 232 4.37 -24.67 30.14
N LEU A 233 5.09 -25.63 30.72
CA LEU A 233 5.54 -26.84 30.05
C LEU A 233 4.68 -28.02 30.48
N TYR A 234 4.00 -28.64 29.52
CA TYR A 234 3.23 -29.85 29.68
C TYR A 234 4.12 -31.05 29.35
N VAL A 235 4.40 -31.86 30.36
CA VAL A 235 5.40 -32.94 30.30
C VAL A 235 4.69 -34.28 30.33
N SER A 236 4.74 -35.00 29.21
CA SER A 236 4.28 -36.40 29.12
C SER A 236 5.35 -37.31 29.69
N HIS A 237 5.13 -37.76 30.92
CA HIS A 237 6.16 -38.36 31.77
C HIS A 237 5.97 -39.87 31.93
N GLY A 238 5.64 -40.57 30.84
CA GLY A 238 5.45 -42.01 30.83
C GLY A 238 4.35 -42.43 31.82
N THR A 239 4.65 -43.40 32.68
CA THR A 239 3.73 -43.89 33.72
C THR A 239 3.59 -42.97 34.93
N ASP A 240 4.34 -41.87 35.00
CA ASP A 240 4.09 -40.85 36.02
C ASP A 240 2.91 -39.93 35.64
N GLY A 241 2.45 -40.04 34.39
CA GLY A 241 1.32 -39.32 33.83
C GLY A 241 1.72 -38.01 33.14
N LEU A 242 0.87 -36.99 33.31
CA LEU A 242 1.11 -35.65 32.78
C LEU A 242 1.54 -34.71 33.92
N ARG A 243 2.64 -33.98 33.77
CA ARG A 243 3.08 -32.91 34.67
C ARG A 243 2.90 -31.55 34.00
N ILE A 244 2.64 -30.53 34.81
CA ILE A 244 2.63 -29.13 34.39
C ILE A 244 3.71 -28.42 35.18
N VAL A 245 4.62 -27.76 34.49
CA VAL A 245 5.74 -27.03 35.06
C VAL A 245 5.63 -25.57 34.63
N ASP A 246 5.65 -24.66 35.59
CA ASP A 246 5.81 -23.22 35.37
C ASP A 246 7.27 -22.94 35.00
N VAL A 247 7.47 -22.29 33.86
CA VAL A 247 8.76 -21.92 33.28
C VAL A 247 8.87 -20.41 33.05
N SER A 248 8.08 -19.61 33.77
CA SER A 248 8.14 -18.14 33.73
C SER A 248 9.52 -17.59 34.14
N ASP A 249 10.20 -18.28 35.05
CA ASP A 249 11.65 -18.17 35.25
C ASP A 249 12.33 -19.48 34.79
N PRO A 250 12.93 -19.50 33.59
CA PRO A 250 13.54 -20.71 33.04
C PRO A 250 14.80 -21.16 33.80
N ALA A 251 15.40 -20.28 34.62
CA ALA A 251 16.47 -20.67 35.53
C ALA A 251 15.95 -21.36 36.80
N VAL A 252 14.68 -21.13 37.16
CA VAL A 252 14.03 -21.68 38.35
C VAL A 252 12.64 -22.26 38.04
N PRO A 253 12.55 -23.31 37.19
CA PRO A 253 11.27 -23.93 36.85
C PRO A 253 10.59 -24.59 38.06
N VAL A 254 9.26 -24.51 38.14
CA VAL A 254 8.47 -25.01 39.29
C VAL A 254 7.37 -25.95 38.82
N ALA A 255 7.33 -27.18 39.36
CA ALA A 255 6.21 -28.08 39.11
C ALA A 255 4.93 -27.57 39.80
N VAL A 256 3.88 -27.30 39.03
CA VAL A 256 2.62 -26.71 39.51
C VAL A 256 1.42 -27.64 39.40
N GLY A 257 1.51 -28.70 38.58
CA GLY A 257 0.40 -29.62 38.36
C GLY A 257 0.82 -31.05 38.03
N ARG A 258 -0.06 -32.01 38.34
CA ARG A 258 0.09 -33.41 37.97
C ARG A 258 -1.26 -34.08 37.75
N TRP A 259 -1.35 -34.88 36.71
CA TRP A 259 -2.36 -35.92 36.54
C TRP A 259 -1.67 -37.28 36.43
N PRO A 260 -1.89 -38.21 37.39
CA PRO A 260 -1.25 -39.52 37.37
C PRO A 260 -1.93 -40.46 36.37
N SER A 261 -1.15 -41.35 35.75
CA SER A 261 -1.65 -42.44 34.90
C SER A 261 -1.03 -43.78 35.30
N SER A 262 -1.74 -44.88 35.10
CA SER A 262 -1.16 -46.23 35.19
C SER A 262 -0.59 -46.73 33.86
N GLU A 263 -0.85 -46.00 32.77
CA GLU A 263 -0.38 -46.27 31.41
C GLU A 263 0.64 -45.21 30.98
N TYR A 264 1.38 -45.49 29.91
CA TYR A 264 2.34 -44.54 29.36
C TYR A 264 1.60 -43.38 28.67
N VAL A 265 1.85 -42.15 29.16
CA VAL A 265 1.51 -40.93 28.42
C VAL A 265 2.65 -40.60 27.47
N TYR A 266 2.39 -40.75 26.17
CA TYR A 266 3.40 -40.53 25.12
C TYR A 266 3.41 -39.12 24.58
N HIS A 267 2.24 -38.48 24.50
CA HIS A 267 2.08 -37.17 23.90
C HIS A 267 0.86 -36.46 24.49
N SER A 268 0.91 -35.13 24.49
CA SER A 268 -0.20 -34.30 24.93
C SER A 268 -0.32 -33.06 24.06
N ARG A 269 -1.55 -32.61 23.82
CA ARG A 269 -1.85 -31.35 23.15
C ARG A 269 -2.85 -30.56 23.97
N THR A 270 -2.57 -29.29 24.19
CA THR A 270 -3.40 -28.41 25.01
C THR A 270 -4.02 -27.32 24.13
N VAL A 271 -5.35 -27.16 24.23
CA VAL A 271 -6.13 -26.15 23.52
C VAL A 271 -7.24 -25.64 24.45
N GLY A 272 -7.35 -24.32 24.61
CA GLY A 272 -8.45 -23.70 25.37
C GLY A 272 -8.57 -24.21 26.81
N GLY A 273 -7.44 -24.46 27.48
CA GLY A 273 -7.41 -24.98 28.85
C GLY A 273 -7.71 -26.48 29.01
N ILE A 274 -7.98 -27.17 27.91
CA ILE A 274 -8.14 -28.63 27.85
C ILE A 274 -6.88 -29.26 27.30
N THR A 275 -6.35 -30.26 27.99
CA THR A 275 -5.25 -31.10 27.50
C THR A 275 -5.77 -32.47 27.10
N PHE A 276 -5.54 -32.82 25.84
CA PHE A 276 -5.76 -34.15 25.30
C PHE A 276 -4.46 -34.95 25.38
N ALA A 277 -4.48 -36.07 26.10
CA ALA A 277 -3.30 -36.91 26.31
C ALA A 277 -3.46 -38.28 25.63
N ALA A 278 -2.48 -38.66 24.81
CA ALA A 278 -2.31 -40.00 24.27
C ALA A 278 -1.77 -40.91 25.37
N ASN A 279 -2.66 -41.67 26.01
CA ASN A 279 -2.36 -42.46 27.20
C ASN A 279 -2.10 -43.95 26.87
N GLY A 280 -1.33 -44.23 25.82
CA GLY A 280 -0.92 -45.59 25.47
C GLY A 280 -2.13 -46.54 25.32
N ASN A 281 -2.15 -47.64 26.08
CA ASN A 281 -3.28 -48.59 26.06
C ASN A 281 -4.54 -48.06 26.77
N GLY A 282 -4.41 -46.98 27.54
CA GLY A 282 -5.50 -46.28 28.20
C GLY A 282 -6.30 -45.35 27.28
N GLY A 283 -5.97 -45.29 25.99
CA GLY A 283 -6.71 -44.55 24.98
C GLY A 283 -6.41 -43.04 24.98
N LEU A 284 -7.42 -42.23 24.69
CA LEU A 284 -7.36 -40.78 24.74
C LEU A 284 -7.94 -40.27 26.07
N LYS A 285 -7.28 -39.31 26.70
CA LYS A 285 -7.78 -38.65 27.93
C LYS A 285 -7.97 -37.16 27.68
N ALA A 286 -9.13 -36.62 28.07
CA ALA A 286 -9.38 -35.18 28.12
C ALA A 286 -9.25 -34.69 29.56
N LEU A 287 -8.38 -33.72 29.76
CA LEU A 287 -8.03 -33.18 31.07
C LEU A 287 -8.32 -31.68 31.09
N GLN A 288 -9.14 -31.21 32.04
CA GLN A 288 -9.17 -29.80 32.39
C GLN A 288 -7.87 -29.45 33.09
N THR A 289 -6.98 -28.78 32.38
CA THR A 289 -5.67 -28.37 32.90
C THR A 289 -5.63 -26.91 33.31
N ASP A 290 -6.63 -26.14 32.88
CA ASP A 290 -6.87 -24.79 33.35
C ASP A 290 -8.37 -24.57 33.63
N PRO A 291 -8.89 -24.93 34.82
CA PRO A 291 -10.30 -24.77 35.16
C PRO A 291 -10.70 -23.32 35.51
N GLN A 292 -9.78 -22.35 35.59
CA GLN A 292 -10.06 -21.03 36.18
C GLN A 292 -9.48 -19.80 35.46
N GLY A 293 -8.91 -19.94 34.25
CA GLY A 293 -8.62 -18.80 33.38
C GLY A 293 -7.17 -18.34 33.38
N LEU A 294 -6.26 -19.25 33.06
CA LEU A 294 -5.11 -18.91 32.24
C LEU A 294 -5.66 -18.55 30.87
N ASP A 295 -5.73 -17.26 30.56
CA ASP A 295 -6.03 -16.80 29.21
C ASP A 295 -4.97 -17.43 28.27
N PRO A 296 -5.34 -18.33 27.36
CA PRO A 296 -4.40 -19.08 26.52
C PRO A 296 -3.62 -18.18 25.54
N VAL A 297 -3.92 -16.87 25.51
CA VAL A 297 -3.25 -15.83 24.72
C VAL A 297 -2.39 -14.91 25.60
N ARG A 298 -2.56 -14.89 26.93
CA ARG A 298 -1.76 -14.04 27.81
C ARG A 298 -0.49 -14.75 28.24
N ASN A 299 0.61 -14.02 28.13
CA ASN A 299 1.97 -14.39 28.54
C ASN A 299 2.79 -15.08 27.47
N LEU A 300 2.74 -14.51 26.27
CA LEU A 300 3.85 -14.58 25.34
C LEU A 300 4.86 -13.50 25.74
N ALA A 301 5.80 -13.84 26.63
CA ALA A 301 7.10 -13.18 26.63
C ALA A 301 7.82 -13.54 25.32
N VAL A 302 7.33 -13.01 24.19
CA VAL A 302 7.88 -13.29 22.88
C VAL A 302 8.85 -12.17 22.55
N SER A 303 10.11 -12.55 22.40
CA SER A 303 11.05 -11.83 21.55
C SER A 303 10.57 -11.96 20.10
N VAL A 304 9.81 -10.99 19.59
CA VAL A 304 9.53 -10.94 18.13
C VAL A 304 10.67 -10.16 17.50
N ASP A 305 11.31 -10.74 16.48
CA ASP A 305 12.18 -9.98 15.58
C ASP A 305 11.30 -9.01 14.77
N LEU A 306 11.38 -7.73 15.10
CA LEU A 306 10.62 -6.67 14.43
C LEU A 306 11.35 -6.15 13.18
N ASP A 307 12.65 -6.45 13.06
CA ASP A 307 13.46 -6.11 11.90
C ASP A 307 14.46 -7.22 11.52
N PRO A 308 14.05 -8.19 10.70
CA PRO A 308 14.95 -9.23 10.19
C PRO A 308 15.96 -8.69 9.16
N GLY A 309 15.83 -7.44 8.70
CA GLY A 309 16.64 -6.86 7.62
C GLY A 309 18.00 -6.31 8.08
N GLY A 310 18.23 -6.21 9.39
CA GLY A 310 19.47 -5.68 9.96
C GLY A 310 19.67 -4.17 9.72
N GLU A 311 18.61 -3.45 9.33
CA GLU A 311 18.67 -2.00 9.22
C GLU A 311 18.66 -1.37 10.62
N PRO A 312 19.37 -0.26 10.86
CA PRO A 312 19.38 0.35 12.18
C PRO A 312 18.05 1.06 12.46
N VAL A 313 17.48 0.76 13.62
CA VAL A 313 16.36 1.45 14.22
C VAL A 313 16.87 2.61 15.07
N LEU A 314 16.39 3.82 14.78
CA LEU A 314 16.79 5.05 15.46
C LEU A 314 16.03 5.27 16.77
N ARG A 315 14.75 4.95 16.75
CA ARG A 315 13.86 5.18 17.88
C ARG A 315 12.67 4.26 17.79
N LEU A 316 12.09 3.98 18.94
CA LEU A 316 10.88 3.18 19.08
C LEU A 316 9.94 3.81 20.10
N ARG A 317 8.67 3.44 20.04
CA ARG A 317 7.69 3.71 21.09
C ARG A 317 6.73 2.54 21.22
N LEU A 318 6.20 2.37 22.43
CA LEU A 318 5.31 1.27 22.77
C LEU A 318 4.04 1.82 23.40
N ALA A 319 2.88 1.40 22.88
CA ALA A 319 1.58 1.61 23.48
C ALA A 319 0.96 0.26 23.83
N ALA A 320 0.47 0.08 25.05
CA ALA A 320 -0.17 -1.17 25.45
C ALA A 320 -1.35 -0.95 26.40
N VAL A 321 -2.33 -1.85 26.34
CA VAL A 321 -3.41 -1.94 27.32
C VAL A 321 -3.07 -3.10 28.25
N HIS A 322 -2.69 -2.79 29.50
CA HIS A 322 -2.19 -3.79 30.44
C HIS A 322 -2.45 -3.42 31.91
N THR A 323 -2.25 -4.37 32.83
CA THR A 323 -2.18 -4.08 34.28
C THR A 323 -0.76 -3.71 34.71
N ASP A 324 -0.61 -3.06 35.86
CA ASP A 324 0.67 -2.55 36.39
C ASP A 324 1.79 -3.60 36.59
N SER A 325 1.45 -4.87 36.43
CA SER A 325 2.32 -6.05 36.63
C SER A 325 2.98 -6.55 35.34
N VAL A 326 2.95 -5.77 34.25
CA VAL A 326 3.68 -6.06 33.00
C VAL A 326 4.83 -5.06 32.84
N ARG A 327 5.99 -5.55 32.42
CA ARG A 327 7.16 -4.75 32.01
C ARG A 327 7.49 -5.07 30.56
N PHE A 328 7.89 -4.07 29.80
CA PHE A 328 8.31 -4.24 28.43
C PHE A 328 9.78 -3.90 28.33
N ALA A 329 10.52 -4.65 27.52
CA ALA A 329 11.92 -4.39 27.25
C ALA A 329 12.22 -4.60 25.76
N CYS A 330 13.22 -3.90 25.25
CA CYS A 330 13.73 -4.09 23.90
C CYS A 330 15.22 -4.45 23.92
N SER A 331 15.72 -5.02 22.83
CA SER A 331 17.12 -5.40 22.64
C SER A 331 17.49 -5.34 21.16
N GLY A 332 18.76 -5.06 20.85
CA GLY A 332 19.31 -5.18 19.48
C GLY A 332 20.16 -6.43 19.26
N ASP A 333 20.51 -7.15 20.32
CA ASP A 333 21.40 -8.33 20.25
C ASP A 333 20.80 -9.58 20.92
N GLY A 334 19.63 -9.44 21.55
CA GLY A 334 18.98 -10.48 22.34
C GLY A 334 19.63 -10.72 23.71
N ALA A 335 20.78 -10.12 24.01
CA ALA A 335 21.54 -10.33 25.24
C ALA A 335 21.39 -9.15 26.22
N ALA A 336 21.48 -7.92 25.72
CA ALA A 336 21.31 -6.70 26.49
C ALA A 336 19.89 -6.14 26.29
N TRP A 337 19.09 -6.18 27.34
CA TRP A 337 17.71 -5.70 27.35
C TRP A 337 17.58 -4.40 28.15
N PHE A 338 16.80 -3.45 27.65
CA PHE A 338 16.45 -2.21 28.35
C PHE A 338 14.94 -2.02 28.39
N ASP A 339 14.44 -1.44 29.49
CA ASP A 339 13.00 -1.25 29.69
C ASP A 339 12.43 -0.16 28.77
N VAL A 340 11.23 -0.40 28.27
CA VAL A 340 10.45 0.53 27.45
C VAL A 340 9.12 0.78 28.14
N ALA A 341 8.77 2.05 28.34
CA ALA A 341 7.48 2.42 28.91
C ALA A 341 6.36 2.21 27.88
N ALA A 342 5.20 1.75 28.35
CA ALA A 342 4.00 1.57 27.53
C ALA A 342 3.13 2.83 27.47
N ASP A 343 3.75 4.00 27.34
CA ASP A 343 3.11 5.32 27.41
C ASP A 343 3.07 6.06 26.06
N ASP A 344 3.33 5.35 24.97
CA ASP A 344 3.41 5.86 23.59
C ASP A 344 4.48 6.97 23.40
N THR A 345 5.49 7.02 24.28
CA THR A 345 6.60 7.98 24.16
C THR A 345 7.76 7.42 23.34
N TRP A 346 8.37 8.29 22.51
CA TRP A 346 9.55 7.93 21.74
C TRP A 346 10.78 7.76 22.65
N VAL A 347 11.42 6.61 22.51
CA VAL A 347 12.72 6.27 23.07
C VAL A 347 13.75 6.32 21.95
N GLU A 348 14.68 7.26 22.06
CA GLU A 348 15.82 7.39 21.15
C GLU A 348 16.85 6.28 21.46
N LEU A 349 17.33 5.61 20.42
CA LEU A 349 18.31 4.54 20.49
C LEU A 349 19.66 5.10 20.05
N ASP A 350 20.53 5.37 21.02
CA ASP A 350 21.90 5.86 20.79
C ASP A 350 22.92 4.91 21.46
N PRO A 351 23.63 4.08 20.69
CA PRO A 351 23.60 3.99 19.23
C PRO A 351 22.31 3.31 18.68
N PRO A 352 21.97 3.52 17.40
CA PRO A 352 20.85 2.83 16.75
C PRO A 352 21.00 1.31 16.81
N LEU A 353 19.87 0.59 16.99
CA LEU A 353 19.87 -0.86 17.15
C LEU A 353 19.56 -1.56 15.82
N THR A 354 20.35 -2.54 15.44
CA THR A 354 20.01 -3.48 14.34
C THR A 354 19.35 -4.73 14.91
N GLY A 355 18.43 -5.37 14.19
CA GLY A 355 17.81 -6.61 14.69
C GLY A 355 16.94 -6.40 15.92
N LEU A 356 16.13 -5.33 15.91
CA LEU A 356 15.31 -4.95 17.06
C LEU A 356 14.37 -6.09 17.48
N ARG A 357 14.48 -6.45 18.76
CA ARG A 357 13.64 -7.39 19.48
C ARG A 357 12.92 -6.67 20.61
N TRP A 358 11.75 -7.16 20.97
CA TRP A 358 11.00 -6.68 22.13
C TRP A 358 10.47 -7.86 22.92
N ARG A 359 10.33 -7.73 24.23
CA ARG A 359 9.69 -8.74 25.09
C ARG A 359 8.77 -8.06 26.10
N ALA A 360 7.77 -8.79 26.56
CA ALA A 360 6.99 -8.46 27.74
C ALA A 360 7.30 -9.47 28.85
N SER A 361 7.56 -8.99 30.07
CA SER A 361 7.81 -9.82 31.24
C SER A 361 6.79 -9.51 32.32
N LEU A 362 6.35 -10.56 33.01
CA LEU A 362 5.39 -10.44 34.10
C LEU A 362 6.15 -10.22 35.39
N VAL A 363 5.69 -9.24 36.18
CA VAL A 363 6.20 -8.99 37.53
C VAL A 363 5.04 -9.23 38.48
N GLN A 364 4.77 -10.50 38.81
CA GLN A 364 3.76 -10.85 39.82
C GLN A 364 4.39 -10.83 41.22
N THR A 365 4.01 -9.86 42.05
CA THR A 365 4.42 -9.81 43.47
C THR A 365 3.24 -9.94 44.46
N GLY A 366 2.05 -10.37 44.01
CA GLY A 366 0.85 -10.42 44.87
C GLY A 366 -0.22 -11.45 44.46
N PRO A 367 -1.21 -11.72 45.34
CA PRO A 367 -2.31 -12.63 45.06
C PRO A 367 -3.30 -12.04 44.05
N TRP A 368 -3.99 -12.93 43.34
CA TRP A 368 -4.87 -12.71 42.19
C TRP A 368 -5.89 -11.54 42.29
N PRO A 369 -6.28 -10.93 41.14
CA PRO A 369 -5.99 -11.36 39.76
C PRO A 369 -4.59 -11.02 39.24
N GLY A 370 -4.06 -11.92 38.39
CA GLY A 370 -2.74 -11.81 37.77
C GLY A 370 -2.67 -10.73 36.69
N PRO A 371 -1.49 -10.56 36.06
CA PRO A 371 -1.29 -9.51 35.07
C PRO A 371 -2.15 -9.72 33.82
N VAL A 372 -2.59 -8.63 33.19
CA VAL A 372 -3.36 -8.63 31.95
C VAL A 372 -2.60 -7.82 30.91
N LEU A 373 -2.49 -8.35 29.69
CA LEU A 373 -2.04 -7.64 28.50
C LEU A 373 -3.08 -7.87 27.40
N GLU A 374 -3.79 -6.82 26.98
CA GLU A 374 -4.87 -6.90 25.99
C GLU A 374 -4.40 -6.52 24.58
N SER A 375 -3.49 -5.56 24.49
CA SER A 375 -2.90 -5.14 23.22
C SER A 375 -1.52 -4.53 23.44
N VAL A 376 -0.67 -4.66 22.42
CA VAL A 376 0.62 -3.98 22.30
C VAL A 376 0.74 -3.48 20.87
N VAL A 377 1.15 -2.22 20.73
CA VAL A 377 1.54 -1.60 19.47
C VAL A 377 2.95 -1.08 19.64
N LEU A 378 3.89 -1.65 18.89
CA LEU A 378 5.25 -1.13 18.79
C LEU A 378 5.40 -0.37 17.48
N THR A 379 5.85 0.89 17.55
CA THR A 379 6.18 1.71 16.37
C THR A 379 7.66 2.05 16.41
N PHE A 380 8.36 1.97 15.28
CA PHE A 380 9.78 2.28 15.20
C PHE A 380 10.13 2.97 13.87
N GLU A 381 11.25 3.68 13.86
CA GLU A 381 11.78 4.36 12.67
C GLU A 381 13.14 3.77 12.26
N ARG A 382 13.26 3.37 10.98
CA ARG A 382 14.45 2.76 10.39
C ARG A 382 15.27 3.77 9.57
N LEU A 383 16.57 3.49 9.46
CA LEU A 383 17.45 4.10 8.47
C LEU A 383 17.65 3.15 7.29
N HIS A 384 16.93 3.39 6.20
CA HIS A 384 17.04 2.59 4.99
C HIS A 384 18.40 2.80 4.29
N ASN A 385 19.00 1.71 3.81
CA ASN A 385 20.20 1.77 2.95
C ASN A 385 19.90 2.36 1.56
N HIS A 386 18.63 2.31 1.14
CA HIS A 386 18.13 2.75 -0.14
C HIS A 386 17.29 4.04 0.01
N ALA A 387 17.02 4.71 -1.12
CA ALA A 387 15.97 5.73 -1.14
C ALA A 387 14.60 5.07 -1.01
N GLU A 388 13.67 5.67 -0.29
CA GLU A 388 12.32 5.14 -0.11
C GLU A 388 11.30 5.99 -0.87
N ILE A 389 10.59 5.43 -1.86
CA ILE A 389 9.54 6.17 -2.56
C ILE A 389 8.39 6.42 -1.59
N THR A 390 8.12 7.70 -1.32
CA THR A 390 7.07 8.16 -0.41
C THR A 390 5.80 8.61 -1.14
N GLY A 391 5.86 8.76 -2.47
CA GLY A 391 4.67 8.91 -3.28
C GLY A 391 4.91 9.17 -4.77
N VAL A 392 3.96 8.72 -5.59
CA VAL A 392 3.88 8.97 -7.03
C VAL A 392 2.53 9.63 -7.33
N ALA A 393 2.51 10.95 -7.50
CA ALA A 393 1.27 11.72 -7.63
C ALA A 393 1.19 12.46 -8.96
N ASP A 394 -0.02 12.59 -9.49
CA ASP A 394 -0.29 13.42 -10.67
C ASP A 394 0.15 14.89 -10.47
N VAL A 395 0.60 15.53 -11.55
CA VAL A 395 0.99 16.94 -11.53
C VAL A 395 -0.22 17.81 -11.86
N ALA A 396 -0.85 18.36 -10.82
CA ALA A 396 -2.07 19.14 -10.98
C ALA A 396 -1.94 20.32 -11.98
N GLY A 397 -2.98 20.51 -12.79
CA GLY A 397 -3.16 21.57 -13.78
C GLY A 397 -2.38 21.36 -15.08
N ASP A 398 -1.98 20.13 -15.40
CA ASP A 398 -1.14 19.80 -16.54
C ASP A 398 -1.89 19.04 -17.65
N THR A 399 -1.21 18.82 -18.77
CA THR A 399 -1.80 18.16 -19.94
C THR A 399 -1.74 16.63 -19.87
N GLY A 400 -1.41 16.07 -18.71
CA GLY A 400 -1.04 14.67 -18.53
C GLY A 400 0.40 14.35 -18.95
N GLY A 401 0.75 13.08 -18.84
CA GLY A 401 1.98 12.46 -19.31
C GLY A 401 3.10 12.43 -18.28
N GLN A 402 2.85 12.89 -17.06
CA GLN A 402 3.87 13.03 -16.03
C GLN A 402 3.31 12.95 -14.61
N VAL A 403 4.16 12.52 -13.70
CA VAL A 403 3.88 12.44 -12.26
C VAL A 403 5.02 13.06 -11.47
N ARG A 404 4.72 13.57 -10.29
CA ARG A 404 5.71 13.91 -9.27
C ARG A 404 6.04 12.66 -8.46
N LEU A 405 7.27 12.18 -8.63
CA LEU A 405 7.88 11.17 -7.79
C LEU A 405 8.54 11.84 -6.57
N SER A 406 8.21 11.38 -5.37
CA SER A 406 8.77 11.83 -4.10
C SER A 406 9.44 10.66 -3.39
N PHE A 407 10.62 10.87 -2.84
CA PHE A 407 11.32 9.83 -2.08
C PHE A 407 12.16 10.41 -0.94
N ALA A 408 12.26 9.66 0.16
CA ALA A 408 13.20 9.92 1.25
C ALA A 408 14.61 9.47 0.86
N ALA A 409 15.62 10.19 1.33
CA ALA A 409 17.01 9.91 1.05
C ALA A 409 17.49 8.58 1.69
N SER A 410 18.51 7.97 1.08
CA SER A 410 19.25 6.87 1.71
C SER A 410 20.02 7.39 2.92
N ARG A 411 20.21 6.55 3.94
CA ARG A 411 21.08 6.89 5.08
C ARG A 411 22.53 7.22 4.69
N PHE A 412 22.99 6.78 3.53
CA PHE A 412 24.34 7.04 3.04
C PHE A 412 24.46 8.36 2.27
N ASP A 413 23.38 9.12 2.13
CA ASP A 413 23.38 10.50 1.64
C ASP A 413 23.69 11.47 2.77
N ASP A 414 24.78 11.19 3.47
CA ASP A 414 25.32 12.01 4.55
C ASP A 414 26.76 12.43 4.23
N GLY A 415 27.34 13.31 5.06
CA GLY A 415 28.71 13.79 4.86
C GLY A 415 29.81 12.84 5.33
N GLY A 416 29.47 11.74 6.01
CA GLY A 416 30.39 10.93 6.80
C GLY A 416 30.35 9.43 6.49
N ALA A 417 29.49 8.98 5.58
CA ALA A 417 29.35 7.60 5.17
C ALA A 417 30.65 7.09 4.53
N ALA A 418 30.98 5.83 4.83
CA ALA A 418 32.15 5.17 4.24
C ALA A 418 32.04 5.07 2.70
N ASP A 419 30.82 4.82 2.21
CA ASP A 419 30.46 4.77 0.79
C ASP A 419 29.28 5.73 0.56
N PRO A 420 29.53 7.04 0.40
CA PRO A 420 28.44 8.01 0.30
C PRO A 420 27.67 7.84 -0.99
N ILE A 421 26.36 8.11 -0.95
CA ILE A 421 25.57 8.25 -2.17
C ILE A 421 26.05 9.48 -2.92
N THR A 422 26.35 9.31 -4.20
CA THR A 422 26.78 10.42 -5.08
C THR A 422 25.63 10.93 -5.93
N GLU A 423 24.68 10.05 -6.26
CA GLU A 423 23.54 10.38 -7.12
C GLU A 423 22.39 9.37 -6.97
N TYR A 424 21.17 9.81 -7.28
CA TYR A 424 19.98 8.98 -7.40
C TYR A 424 19.54 8.89 -8.85
N SER A 425 19.45 7.69 -9.41
CA SER A 425 18.91 7.46 -10.75
C SER A 425 17.46 6.97 -10.68
N VAL A 426 16.57 7.57 -11.46
CA VAL A 426 15.16 7.16 -11.53
C VAL A 426 14.92 6.32 -12.78
N TYR A 427 14.23 5.20 -12.61
CA TYR A 427 13.86 4.27 -13.67
C TYR A 427 12.35 4.08 -13.72
N ARG A 428 11.85 3.77 -14.91
CA ARG A 428 10.45 3.45 -15.18
C ARG A 428 10.34 2.07 -15.83
N ARG A 429 9.35 1.28 -15.43
CA ARG A 429 9.13 -0.04 -16.01
C ARG A 429 8.57 0.08 -17.43
N PHE A 430 9.09 -0.72 -18.35
CA PHE A 430 8.60 -0.88 -19.71
C PHE A 430 8.33 -2.37 -19.95
N ASP A 431 7.08 -2.80 -19.84
CA ASP A 431 6.69 -4.15 -20.26
C ASP A 431 5.77 -4.08 -21.49
N PRO A 432 6.21 -4.55 -22.66
CA PRO A 432 5.41 -4.49 -23.89
C PRO A 432 4.15 -5.36 -23.84
N ALA A 433 4.01 -6.24 -22.82
CA ALA A 433 2.87 -7.13 -22.64
C ALA A 433 1.87 -6.72 -21.53
N LEU A 434 2.19 -5.72 -20.70
CA LEU A 434 1.47 -5.43 -19.44
C LEU A 434 0.73 -4.08 -19.40
N ALA A 435 0.54 -3.42 -20.55
CA ALA A 435 -0.03 -2.07 -20.66
C ALA A 435 -1.52 -1.92 -20.20
N ALA A 436 -2.06 -2.81 -19.35
CA ALA A 436 -3.42 -2.68 -18.83
C ALA A 436 -3.76 -3.36 -17.47
N VAL A 437 -2.84 -4.01 -16.71
CA VAL A 437 -3.32 -4.92 -15.62
C VAL A 437 -2.58 -4.89 -14.26
N ALA A 438 -1.44 -4.23 -14.06
CA ALA A 438 -0.78 -4.32 -12.74
C ALA A 438 -1.45 -3.42 -11.68
N ALA A 439 -2.03 -4.02 -10.64
CA ALA A 439 -2.46 -3.35 -9.42
C ALA A 439 -1.28 -3.19 -8.44
N PRO A 440 -1.31 -2.23 -7.50
CA PRO A 440 -0.30 -2.10 -6.46
C PRO A 440 -0.23 -3.38 -5.61
N GLY A 441 0.97 -3.98 -5.48
CA GLY A 441 1.21 -5.11 -4.56
C GLY A 441 1.85 -6.36 -5.18
N ASP A 442 1.81 -6.54 -6.51
CA ASP A 442 2.24 -7.80 -7.15
C ASP A 442 3.76 -7.95 -7.37
N VAL A 443 4.58 -6.99 -6.93
CA VAL A 443 6.02 -6.97 -7.24
C VAL A 443 6.85 -6.64 -6.01
N ALA A 444 6.95 -7.59 -5.08
CA ALA A 444 7.83 -7.47 -3.91
C ALA A 444 8.81 -8.65 -3.84
N ALA A 445 10.10 -8.37 -4.06
CA ALA A 445 11.30 -8.96 -3.45
C ALA A 445 12.54 -8.79 -4.38
N ALA A 446 13.66 -8.32 -3.81
CA ALA A 446 15.04 -8.28 -4.35
C ALA A 446 15.24 -7.97 -5.85
N TYR A 447 15.82 -6.79 -6.15
CA TYR A 447 16.00 -6.20 -7.49
C TYR A 447 14.77 -6.35 -8.40
N PRO A 448 13.93 -5.31 -8.56
CA PRO A 448 12.58 -5.52 -9.04
C PRO A 448 12.57 -6.13 -10.45
N PRO A 449 12.04 -7.37 -10.62
CA PRO A 449 12.08 -8.07 -11.90
C PRO A 449 11.25 -7.31 -12.93
N GLY A 450 11.85 -7.02 -14.08
CA GLY A 450 11.19 -6.28 -15.16
C GLY A 450 12.18 -5.68 -16.14
N SER A 451 11.66 -5.22 -17.27
CA SER A 451 12.41 -4.38 -18.21
C SER A 451 12.27 -2.92 -17.77
N TRP A 452 13.38 -2.21 -17.66
CA TRP A 452 13.44 -0.86 -17.08
C TRP A 452 14.08 0.14 -18.04
N GLU A 453 13.45 1.31 -18.17
CA GLU A 453 13.95 2.47 -18.88
C GLU A 453 14.55 3.46 -17.89
N TYR A 454 15.74 3.97 -18.21
CA TYR A 454 16.36 5.07 -17.48
C TYR A 454 15.67 6.39 -17.83
N LEU A 455 15.34 7.19 -16.81
CA LEU A 455 14.72 8.51 -17.01
C LEU A 455 15.72 9.65 -16.78
N LEU A 456 16.24 9.74 -15.56
CA LEU A 456 17.10 10.85 -15.14
C LEU A 456 17.94 10.47 -13.93
N THR A 457 18.87 11.37 -13.57
CA THR A 457 19.68 11.28 -12.36
C THR A 457 19.66 12.63 -11.64
N LEU A 458 19.62 12.56 -10.31
CA LEU A 458 19.68 13.68 -9.38
C LEU A 458 21.00 13.59 -8.59
N PRO A 459 21.73 14.69 -8.37
CA PRO A 459 22.85 14.68 -7.43
C PRO A 459 22.33 14.39 -6.01
N ALA A 460 23.13 13.68 -5.23
CA ALA A 460 22.89 13.51 -3.80
C ALA A 460 23.43 14.74 -3.05
N ASP A 461 22.52 15.66 -2.73
CA ASP A 461 22.80 16.96 -2.12
C ASP A 461 22.55 16.97 -0.59
N ARG A 462 22.30 15.80 0.02
CA ARG A 462 22.00 15.61 1.45
C ARG A 462 20.71 16.29 1.91
N GLU A 463 19.69 16.25 1.06
CA GLU A 463 18.33 16.64 1.42
C GLU A 463 17.61 15.48 2.11
N ASP A 464 16.70 15.77 3.05
CA ASP A 464 15.89 14.74 3.72
C ASP A 464 14.95 14.02 2.72
N ALA A 465 14.53 14.74 1.68
CA ALA A 465 13.65 14.23 0.64
C ALA A 465 13.93 14.89 -0.71
N TYR A 466 13.68 14.13 -1.78
CA TYR A 466 13.82 14.58 -3.16
C TYR A 466 12.48 14.47 -3.88
N HIS A 467 12.26 15.42 -4.80
CA HIS A 467 11.07 15.45 -5.63
C HIS A 467 11.46 15.70 -7.09
N VAL A 468 10.89 14.92 -8.00
CA VAL A 468 11.16 15.08 -9.43
C VAL A 468 9.91 14.79 -10.25
N VAL A 469 9.73 15.55 -11.34
CA VAL A 469 8.67 15.29 -12.32
C VAL A 469 9.21 14.36 -13.39
N VAL A 470 8.53 13.23 -13.58
CA VAL A 470 8.96 12.15 -14.48
C VAL A 470 7.82 11.71 -15.40
N PRO A 471 8.13 11.28 -16.64
CA PRO A 471 7.11 10.94 -17.62
C PRO A 471 6.43 9.58 -17.33
N THR A 472 5.12 9.50 -17.55
CA THR A 472 4.35 8.24 -17.55
C THR A 472 4.30 7.60 -18.93
N LEU A 473 3.83 6.35 -19.01
CA LEU A 473 3.64 5.66 -20.30
C LEU A 473 2.35 6.09 -21.02
N ALA A 474 1.34 6.49 -20.26
CA ALA A 474 0.04 6.92 -20.75
C ALA A 474 -0.69 7.75 -19.67
N ASP A 475 -1.78 8.40 -20.10
CA ASP A 475 -2.71 9.09 -19.21
C ASP A 475 -3.87 8.19 -18.84
N GLY A 476 -4.24 8.21 -17.56
CA GLY A 476 -5.43 7.57 -17.05
C GLY A 476 -6.61 8.53 -16.97
N THR A 477 -7.72 8.00 -16.47
CA THR A 477 -8.84 8.80 -15.97
C THR A 477 -9.12 8.41 -14.53
N ALA A 478 -9.90 9.23 -13.80
CA ALA A 478 -10.30 8.90 -12.43
C ALA A 478 -11.02 7.53 -12.30
N THR A 479 -11.62 7.02 -13.38
CA THR A 479 -12.33 5.73 -13.41
C THR A 479 -11.58 4.61 -14.14
N ALA A 480 -10.46 4.93 -14.80
CA ALA A 480 -9.61 3.97 -15.51
C ALA A 480 -8.15 4.45 -15.44
N PRO A 481 -7.43 4.17 -14.34
CA PRO A 481 -6.06 4.64 -14.14
C PRO A 481 -5.08 3.92 -15.08
N ALA A 482 -4.11 4.68 -15.61
CA ALA A 482 -3.02 4.16 -16.44
C ALA A 482 -1.71 4.15 -15.63
N TRP A 483 -1.57 3.12 -14.81
CA TRP A 483 -0.44 2.99 -13.87
C TRP A 483 0.91 2.92 -14.58
N THR A 484 1.88 3.64 -14.03
CA THR A 484 3.29 3.58 -14.40
C THR A 484 4.11 3.28 -13.15
N VAL A 485 5.01 2.30 -13.24
CA VAL A 485 5.85 1.83 -12.13
C VAL A 485 7.24 2.43 -12.22
N PHE A 486 7.80 2.84 -11.08
CA PHE A 486 9.11 3.45 -10.93
C PHE A 486 9.94 2.76 -9.84
N PHE A 487 11.26 2.88 -9.92
CA PHE A 487 12.16 2.68 -8.78
C PHE A 487 13.28 3.73 -8.78
N VAL A 488 13.91 3.93 -7.63
CA VAL A 488 15.03 4.85 -7.45
C VAL A 488 16.28 4.06 -7.06
N ARG A 489 17.38 4.28 -7.77
CA ARG A 489 18.70 3.71 -7.47
C ARG A 489 19.59 4.74 -6.79
N ALA A 490 19.97 4.49 -5.55
CA ALA A 490 21.00 5.24 -4.84
C ALA A 490 22.39 4.68 -5.21
N ARG A 491 23.20 5.47 -5.92
CA ARG A 491 24.53 5.05 -6.40
C ARG A 491 25.60 5.53 -5.43
N THR A 492 26.48 4.62 -5.03
CA THR A 492 27.61 4.96 -4.17
C THR A 492 28.82 5.45 -4.97
N ALA A 493 29.77 6.07 -4.30
CA ALA A 493 31.09 6.38 -4.87
C ALA A 493 31.88 5.12 -5.31
N THR A 494 31.52 3.94 -4.79
CA THR A 494 32.14 2.65 -5.12
C THR A 494 31.48 2.04 -6.37
N PRO A 495 32.20 1.88 -7.49
CA PRO A 495 31.62 1.33 -8.71
C PRO A 495 31.02 -0.06 -8.51
N GLY A 496 29.77 -0.24 -8.93
CA GLY A 496 29.06 -1.52 -8.82
C GLY A 496 28.31 -1.74 -7.50
N LEU A 497 28.49 -0.85 -6.51
CA LEU A 497 27.71 -0.84 -5.28
C LEU A 497 26.60 0.22 -5.37
N PHE A 498 25.36 -0.21 -5.24
CA PHE A 498 24.17 0.64 -5.28
C PHE A 498 23.05 0.01 -4.45
N TYR A 499 22.08 0.83 -4.06
CA TYR A 499 20.91 0.41 -3.30
C TYR A 499 19.65 0.84 -4.04
N ASP A 500 18.82 -0.12 -4.43
CA ASP A 500 17.58 0.14 -5.17
C ASP A 500 16.40 0.19 -4.21
N SER A 501 15.52 1.16 -4.41
CA SER A 501 14.23 1.24 -3.72
C SER A 501 13.35 0.05 -4.12
N PRO A 502 12.42 -0.38 -3.24
CA PRO A 502 11.23 -1.07 -3.69
C PRO A 502 10.54 -0.26 -4.81
N PRO A 503 9.94 -0.94 -5.82
CA PRO A 503 9.19 -0.24 -6.86
C PRO A 503 7.87 0.30 -6.30
N ASP A 504 7.44 1.46 -6.79
CA ASP A 504 6.13 2.05 -6.51
C ASP A 504 5.52 2.62 -7.80
N SER A 505 4.23 2.96 -7.78
CA SER A 505 3.49 3.33 -8.99
C SER A 505 2.52 4.47 -8.79
N GLY A 506 2.28 5.20 -9.87
CA GLY A 506 1.25 6.24 -9.96
C GLY A 506 0.79 6.41 -11.39
N TRP A 507 -0.21 7.27 -11.60
CA TRP A 507 -0.72 7.56 -12.93
C TRP A 507 -0.91 9.06 -13.11
N SER A 508 -0.79 9.51 -14.35
CA SER A 508 -1.05 10.90 -14.73
C SER A 508 -2.49 11.02 -15.24
N ILE A 509 -3.11 12.18 -15.03
CA ILE A 509 -4.38 12.57 -15.65
C ILE A 509 -4.19 13.89 -16.38
N ASN A 510 -4.88 14.08 -17.50
CA ASN A 510 -4.95 15.40 -18.13
C ASN A 510 -6.04 16.21 -17.44
N ASP A 511 -5.68 17.06 -16.48
CA ASP A 511 -6.60 17.88 -15.69
C ASP A 511 -6.63 19.37 -16.13
N SER A 512 -5.94 19.73 -17.22
CA SER A 512 -5.93 21.10 -17.74
C SER A 512 -7.25 21.51 -18.41
N ALA A 513 -7.76 22.68 -18.03
CA ALA A 513 -8.88 23.33 -18.70
C ALA A 513 -8.42 24.09 -19.95
N PRO A 514 -9.22 24.13 -21.03
CA PRO A 514 -8.86 24.87 -22.22
C PRO A 514 -8.84 26.39 -21.97
N PRO A 515 -8.11 27.19 -22.78
CA PRO A 515 -8.10 28.64 -22.64
C PRO A 515 -9.51 29.22 -22.84
N PRO A 516 -9.82 30.43 -22.33
CA PRO A 516 -11.13 31.04 -22.56
C PRO A 516 -11.33 31.37 -24.06
N PRO A 517 -12.56 31.24 -24.60
CA PRO A 517 -12.87 31.67 -25.96
C PRO A 517 -12.64 33.18 -26.14
N THR A 518 -12.37 33.60 -27.37
CA THR A 518 -12.04 35.00 -27.69
C THR A 518 -13.02 35.60 -28.71
N GLY A 519 -13.09 36.93 -28.72
CA GLY A 519 -13.86 37.67 -29.72
C GLY A 519 -15.38 37.58 -29.60
N LEU A 520 -15.92 37.27 -28.41
CA LEU A 520 -17.37 37.26 -28.19
C LEU A 520 -17.97 38.66 -28.42
N VAL A 521 -18.92 38.74 -29.36
CA VAL A 521 -19.70 39.92 -29.69
C VAL A 521 -21.18 39.58 -29.62
N VAL A 522 -21.97 40.44 -28.97
CA VAL A 522 -23.43 40.31 -28.87
C VAL A 522 -24.09 41.47 -29.62
N THR A 523 -24.89 41.16 -30.64
CA THR A 523 -25.67 42.12 -31.43
C THR A 523 -27.14 42.01 -31.05
N ARG A 524 -27.68 43.06 -30.41
CA ARG A 524 -29.10 43.09 -30.02
C ARG A 524 -29.96 43.58 -31.19
N LEU A 525 -30.96 42.78 -31.58
CA LEU A 525 -31.93 43.08 -32.63
C LEU A 525 -33.35 43.22 -32.02
N PRO A 526 -34.32 43.80 -32.75
CA PRO A 526 -35.68 43.97 -32.23
C PRO A 526 -36.40 42.68 -31.84
N ASP A 527 -36.01 41.54 -32.43
CA ASP A 527 -36.66 40.24 -32.31
C ASP A 527 -35.76 39.15 -31.71
N ARG A 528 -34.46 39.40 -31.49
CA ARG A 528 -33.48 38.41 -31.00
C ARG A 528 -32.14 39.04 -30.59
N ASN A 529 -31.23 38.24 -30.03
CA ASN A 529 -29.82 38.61 -29.85
C ASN A 529 -28.90 37.66 -30.65
N ASP A 530 -28.08 38.19 -31.55
CA ASP A 530 -27.12 37.40 -32.35
C ASP A 530 -25.73 37.45 -31.69
N LEU A 531 -25.17 36.29 -31.36
CA LEU A 531 -23.85 36.12 -30.77
C LEU A 531 -22.88 35.55 -31.80
N ALA A 532 -21.64 36.07 -31.83
CA ALA A 532 -20.55 35.54 -32.63
C ALA A 532 -19.23 35.59 -31.87
N TRP A 533 -18.32 34.66 -32.16
CA TRP A 533 -17.00 34.57 -31.53
C TRP A 533 -15.97 33.96 -32.49
N GLN A 534 -14.72 33.85 -32.05
CA GLN A 534 -13.64 33.24 -32.84
C GLN A 534 -13.58 31.71 -32.64
N PRO A 535 -13.10 30.93 -33.64
CA PRO A 535 -12.86 29.50 -33.46
C PRO A 535 -11.89 29.21 -32.30
N SER A 536 -12.01 28.02 -31.71
CA SER A 536 -11.09 27.58 -30.66
C SER A 536 -9.68 27.38 -31.21
N THR A 537 -8.68 27.71 -30.39
CA THR A 537 -7.27 27.41 -30.66
C THR A 537 -6.79 26.18 -29.89
N ASP A 538 -7.65 25.58 -29.07
CA ASP A 538 -7.33 24.35 -28.34
C ASP A 538 -7.30 23.14 -29.29
N PRO A 539 -6.17 22.42 -29.43
CA PRO A 539 -6.10 21.21 -30.24
C PRO A 539 -7.03 20.09 -29.75
N ALA A 540 -7.41 20.10 -28.47
CA ALA A 540 -8.35 19.15 -27.88
C ALA A 540 -9.78 19.71 -27.79
N PHE A 541 -10.15 20.72 -28.59
CA PHE A 541 -11.48 21.32 -28.55
C PHE A 541 -12.61 20.31 -28.82
N ALA A 542 -13.61 20.26 -27.92
CA ALA A 542 -14.83 19.48 -28.11
C ALA A 542 -16.01 20.35 -28.55
N HIS A 543 -16.38 21.37 -27.77
CA HIS A 543 -17.51 22.26 -28.06
C HIS A 543 -17.48 23.56 -27.24
N PHE A 544 -18.24 24.56 -27.67
CA PHE A 544 -18.58 25.75 -26.89
C PHE A 544 -19.86 25.56 -26.08
N ARG A 545 -19.96 26.28 -24.95
CA ARG A 545 -21.20 26.45 -24.18
C ARG A 545 -21.58 27.92 -24.09
N VAL A 546 -22.84 28.22 -24.39
CA VAL A 546 -23.42 29.57 -24.36
C VAL A 546 -24.39 29.66 -23.19
N TYR A 547 -24.20 30.65 -22.33
CA TYR A 547 -25.03 30.86 -21.13
C TYR A 547 -25.79 32.19 -21.20
N ARG A 548 -27.03 32.19 -20.72
CA ARG A 548 -27.83 33.39 -20.47
C ARG A 548 -27.88 33.73 -19.00
N LEU A 549 -27.32 34.88 -18.67
CA LEU A 549 -27.13 35.30 -17.30
C LEU A 549 -28.10 36.46 -16.95
N PRO A 550 -28.72 36.41 -15.76
CA PRO A 550 -29.59 37.48 -15.27
C PRO A 550 -28.82 38.73 -14.82
N SER A 551 -27.51 38.63 -14.61
CA SER A 551 -26.65 39.75 -14.21
C SER A 551 -25.21 39.55 -14.72
N PRO A 552 -24.39 40.61 -14.83
CA PRO A 552 -23.01 40.50 -15.30
C PRO A 552 -22.06 39.90 -14.26
N LEU A 553 -22.48 39.80 -13.00
CA LEU A 553 -21.73 39.18 -11.91
C LEU A 553 -22.11 37.70 -11.71
N GLN A 554 -23.10 37.19 -12.45
CA GLN A 554 -23.53 35.81 -12.32
C GLN A 554 -22.48 34.87 -12.93
N VAL A 555 -22.07 33.86 -12.17
CA VAL A 555 -21.19 32.79 -12.67
C VAL A 555 -22.00 31.83 -13.55
N PRO A 556 -21.47 31.40 -14.72
CA PRO A 556 -22.07 30.34 -15.53
C PRO A 556 -22.35 29.07 -14.72
N ALA A 557 -23.53 28.48 -14.93
CA ALA A 557 -23.97 27.26 -14.26
C ALA A 557 -24.98 26.52 -15.16
N PRO A 558 -25.23 25.22 -14.94
CA PRO A 558 -26.14 24.43 -15.78
C PRO A 558 -27.54 25.03 -15.95
N ALA A 559 -28.06 25.72 -14.93
CA ALA A 559 -29.37 26.38 -14.96
C ALA A 559 -29.46 27.55 -15.97
N TYR A 560 -28.30 28.08 -16.41
CA TYR A 560 -28.20 29.20 -17.34
C TYR A 560 -27.77 28.78 -18.74
N LEU A 561 -27.48 27.49 -18.97
CA LEU A 561 -27.00 26.97 -20.24
C LEU A 561 -28.10 27.08 -21.29
N LEU A 562 -27.83 27.80 -22.37
CA LEU A 562 -28.74 27.94 -23.51
C LEU A 562 -28.42 26.97 -24.63
N ALA A 563 -27.13 26.82 -24.93
CA ALA A 563 -26.71 26.06 -26.10
C ALA A 563 -25.34 25.43 -25.90
N VAL A 564 -25.18 24.26 -26.52
CA VAL A 564 -23.91 23.58 -26.73
C VAL A 564 -23.70 23.53 -28.25
N THR A 565 -22.57 24.02 -28.73
CA THR A 565 -22.34 24.13 -30.19
C THR A 565 -20.86 24.03 -30.53
N THR A 566 -20.54 23.48 -31.70
CA THR A 566 -19.18 23.53 -32.27
C THR A 566 -18.99 24.72 -33.21
N GLY A 567 -20.08 25.39 -33.59
CA GLY A 567 -20.04 26.59 -34.44
C GLY A 567 -19.60 27.85 -33.68
N THR A 568 -19.27 28.91 -34.43
CA THR A 568 -18.74 30.17 -33.88
C THR A 568 -19.78 31.30 -33.83
N ALA A 569 -21.07 30.94 -33.92
CA ALA A 569 -22.18 31.87 -33.84
C ALA A 569 -23.43 31.16 -33.34
N TRP A 570 -24.30 31.90 -32.64
CA TRP A 570 -25.58 31.43 -32.13
C TRP A 570 -26.56 32.59 -31.92
N SER A 571 -27.86 32.33 -32.03
CA SER A 571 -28.90 33.36 -31.90
C SER A 571 -29.88 33.04 -30.78
N ASP A 572 -30.06 33.96 -29.84
CA ASP A 572 -31.08 33.90 -28.79
C ASP A 572 -32.39 34.50 -29.30
N PRO A 573 -33.48 33.73 -29.46
CA PRO A 573 -34.76 34.27 -29.92
C PRO A 573 -35.44 35.19 -28.90
N ASP A 574 -34.93 35.30 -27.67
CA ASP A 574 -35.43 36.24 -26.67
C ASP A 574 -34.74 37.61 -26.84
N PRO A 575 -35.48 38.68 -27.24
CA PRO A 575 -34.91 40.01 -27.45
C PRO A 575 -34.57 40.76 -26.14
N GLY A 576 -34.72 40.10 -24.98
CA GLY A 576 -34.41 40.67 -23.68
C GLY A 576 -32.97 41.18 -23.57
N ALA A 577 -32.77 42.15 -22.68
CA ALA A 577 -31.45 42.73 -22.40
C ALA A 577 -30.61 41.82 -21.50
N TRP A 578 -30.28 40.62 -22.00
CA TRP A 578 -29.54 39.60 -21.27
C TRP A 578 -28.03 39.84 -21.27
N PHE A 579 -27.36 39.19 -20.32
CA PHE A 579 -25.90 39.03 -20.28
C PHE A 579 -25.55 37.63 -20.79
N TYR A 580 -24.43 37.50 -21.50
CA TYR A 580 -24.01 36.21 -22.05
C TYR A 580 -22.60 35.87 -21.59
N ALA A 581 -22.38 34.61 -21.27
CA ALA A 581 -21.06 34.03 -21.10
C ALA A 581 -20.85 32.92 -22.13
N LEU A 582 -19.63 32.84 -22.64
CA LEU A 582 -19.21 31.83 -23.59
C LEU A 582 -17.99 31.11 -23.02
N THR A 583 -18.07 29.80 -22.87
CA THR A 583 -16.93 28.95 -22.48
C THR A 583 -16.69 27.92 -23.58
N GLN A 584 -15.56 27.22 -23.50
CA GLN A 584 -15.29 26.04 -24.32
C GLN A 584 -14.90 24.84 -23.46
N VAL A 585 -15.16 23.66 -24.00
CA VAL A 585 -14.91 22.38 -23.35
C VAL A 585 -13.97 21.58 -24.24
N ASN A 586 -12.94 20.99 -23.65
CA ASN A 586 -12.02 20.10 -24.36
C ASN A 586 -12.56 18.65 -24.40
N LEU A 587 -11.91 17.75 -25.12
CA LEU A 587 -12.29 16.34 -25.25
C LEU A 587 -12.22 15.59 -23.90
N ALA A 588 -11.45 16.09 -22.94
CA ALA A 588 -11.39 15.57 -21.56
C ALA A 588 -12.58 16.04 -20.70
N GLY A 589 -13.44 16.94 -21.21
CA GLY A 589 -14.62 17.44 -20.51
C GLY A 589 -14.38 18.64 -19.60
N HIS A 590 -13.15 19.19 -19.57
CA HIS A 590 -12.83 20.39 -18.79
C HIS A 590 -13.33 21.65 -19.49
N GLU A 591 -14.03 22.49 -18.75
CA GLU A 591 -14.62 23.74 -19.23
C GLU A 591 -13.73 24.93 -18.88
N SER A 592 -13.46 25.78 -19.87
CA SER A 592 -12.68 27.00 -19.70
C SER A 592 -13.38 28.02 -18.80
N PRO A 593 -12.63 29.01 -18.26
CA PRO A 593 -13.24 30.27 -17.84
C PRO A 593 -14.05 30.92 -18.98
N PRO A 594 -15.05 31.76 -18.66
CA PRO A 594 -15.81 32.46 -19.69
C PRO A 594 -14.93 33.45 -20.46
N ALA A 595 -15.23 33.62 -21.74
CA ALA A 595 -14.67 34.66 -22.59
C ALA A 595 -14.77 36.02 -21.89
N ALA A 596 -13.68 36.77 -21.90
CA ALA A 596 -13.71 38.14 -21.42
C ALA A 596 -14.77 38.91 -22.22
N THR A 597 -15.83 39.35 -21.56
CA THR A 597 -16.81 40.25 -22.20
C THR A 597 -16.06 41.55 -22.51
N PRO A 598 -16.07 42.04 -23.76
CA PRO A 598 -15.73 43.42 -23.99
C PRO A 598 -16.68 44.26 -23.13
N SER A 599 -16.10 44.93 -22.13
CA SER A 599 -16.79 45.91 -21.28
C SER A 599 -17.68 46.80 -22.16
N ALA A 600 -18.92 46.96 -21.72
CA ALA A 600 -19.85 47.91 -22.32
C ALA A 600 -19.20 49.29 -22.47
N ALA A 601 -19.39 49.94 -23.62
CA ALA A 601 -19.99 51.29 -23.65
C ALA A 601 -20.27 51.79 -25.08
N PRO A 602 -21.31 52.63 -25.29
CA PRO A 602 -22.34 53.05 -24.35
C PRO A 602 -23.76 52.72 -24.82
N ASP A 603 -24.68 52.82 -23.87
CA ASP A 603 -26.04 53.27 -24.11
C ASP A 603 -26.06 54.43 -25.13
N ARG A 604 -26.86 54.26 -26.18
CA ARG A 604 -27.12 55.20 -27.28
C ARG A 604 -25.89 55.66 -28.09
N LEU A 605 -25.88 55.29 -29.38
CA LEU A 605 -25.92 56.32 -30.42
C LEU A 605 -26.63 55.82 -31.68
N VAL A 606 -27.86 56.31 -31.85
CA VAL A 606 -28.55 56.61 -33.11
C VAL A 606 -27.68 56.43 -34.36
N ALA A 607 -28.08 55.51 -35.24
CA ALA A 607 -27.53 55.34 -36.58
C ALA A 607 -27.32 56.72 -37.25
N GLY A 608 -26.07 57.05 -37.57
CA GLY A 608 -25.77 58.30 -38.28
C GLY A 608 -24.28 58.62 -38.41
N ALA A 609 -23.98 59.58 -39.29
CA ALA A 609 -22.63 60.08 -39.52
C ALA A 609 -22.32 61.32 -38.66
N ARG A 610 -21.08 61.43 -38.19
CA ARG A 610 -20.54 62.57 -37.43
C ARG A 610 -19.52 63.36 -38.24
N LEU A 611 -19.58 64.69 -38.21
CA LEU A 611 -18.62 65.56 -38.87
C LEU A 611 -17.37 65.74 -38.00
N GLY A 612 -16.21 65.38 -38.55
CA GLY A 612 -14.89 65.45 -37.93
C GLY A 612 -14.15 66.76 -38.23
N PRO A 613 -12.83 66.81 -38.00
CA PRO A 613 -12.02 68.00 -38.20
C PRO A 613 -11.99 68.47 -39.66
N VAL A 614 -11.88 69.79 -39.83
CA VAL A 614 -11.65 70.46 -41.11
C VAL A 614 -10.25 71.05 -41.06
N ALA A 615 -9.32 70.50 -41.84
CA ALA A 615 -7.91 70.89 -41.80
C ALA A 615 -7.26 70.86 -43.19
N PRO A 616 -6.43 71.87 -43.54
CA PRO A 616 -6.15 73.09 -42.77
C PRO A 616 -7.37 74.03 -42.69
N ASN A 617 -7.51 74.80 -41.61
CA ASN A 617 -8.56 75.82 -41.45
C ASN A 617 -8.01 76.98 -40.58
N PRO A 618 -7.72 78.18 -41.14
CA PRO A 618 -8.06 78.61 -42.50
C PRO A 618 -7.35 77.83 -43.62
N CYS A 619 -8.00 77.69 -44.78
CA CYS A 619 -7.46 76.99 -45.95
C CYS A 619 -7.16 77.94 -47.12
N ASN A 620 -6.14 77.59 -47.93
CA ASN A 620 -5.82 78.26 -49.18
C ASN A 620 -5.35 77.25 -50.26
N PRO A 621 -6.11 77.00 -51.35
CA PRO A 621 -7.57 77.09 -51.44
C PRO A 621 -8.26 75.79 -51.00
N ALA A 622 -7.52 74.77 -50.53
CA ALA A 622 -8.05 73.43 -50.28
C ALA A 622 -8.05 73.03 -48.80
N THR A 623 -9.14 72.40 -48.35
CA THR A 623 -9.25 71.76 -47.03
C THR A 623 -9.77 70.34 -47.13
N ARG A 624 -9.31 69.47 -46.23
CA ARG A 624 -9.89 68.14 -45.99
C ARG A 624 -10.96 68.25 -44.90
N ILE A 625 -12.13 67.70 -45.16
CA ILE A 625 -13.25 67.63 -44.21
C ILE A 625 -13.44 66.15 -43.86
N ALA A 626 -13.03 65.77 -42.65
CA ALA A 626 -13.20 64.40 -42.17
C ALA A 626 -14.62 64.19 -41.66
N TYR A 627 -15.17 62.98 -41.83
CA TYR A 627 -16.44 62.56 -41.23
C TYR A 627 -16.42 61.06 -40.98
N ALA A 628 -17.06 60.60 -39.90
CA ALA A 628 -17.13 59.18 -39.57
C ALA A 628 -18.57 58.68 -39.71
N VAL A 629 -18.73 57.47 -40.23
CA VAL A 629 -20.02 56.82 -40.42
C VAL A 629 -20.11 55.68 -39.41
N GLY A 630 -21.22 55.65 -38.66
CA GLY A 630 -21.44 54.63 -37.63
C GLY A 630 -21.56 53.20 -38.18
N PRO A 631 -21.54 52.20 -37.29
CA PRO A 631 -21.73 50.79 -37.65
C PRO A 631 -23.01 50.59 -38.47
N GLY A 632 -22.94 49.77 -39.53
CA GLY A 632 -24.06 49.53 -40.46
C GLY A 632 -24.11 50.44 -41.69
N GLY A 633 -23.24 51.46 -41.78
CA GLY A 633 -23.22 52.41 -42.89
C GLY A 633 -24.33 53.46 -42.80
N ALA A 634 -24.22 54.55 -43.58
CA ALA A 634 -25.24 55.59 -43.63
C ALA A 634 -25.28 56.31 -44.98
N ARG A 635 -26.46 56.80 -45.39
CA ARG A 635 -26.58 57.71 -46.54
C ARG A 635 -26.23 59.09 -46.04
N VAL A 636 -25.13 59.63 -46.54
CA VAL A 636 -24.58 60.90 -46.10
C VAL A 636 -24.63 61.92 -47.20
N ARG A 637 -24.91 63.18 -46.82
CA ARG A 637 -24.76 64.33 -47.70
C ARG A 637 -23.93 65.41 -47.03
N LEU A 638 -22.80 65.76 -47.63
CA LEU A 638 -21.87 66.79 -47.16
C LEU A 638 -21.91 67.99 -48.10
N ASP A 639 -22.48 69.09 -47.61
CA ASP A 639 -22.61 70.36 -48.32
C ASP A 639 -21.64 71.41 -47.76
N VAL A 640 -21.22 72.37 -48.58
CA VAL A 640 -20.54 73.62 -48.16
C VAL A 640 -21.48 74.78 -48.45
N LEU A 641 -21.73 75.62 -47.45
CA LEU A 641 -22.67 76.75 -47.50
C LEU A 641 -21.95 78.08 -47.29
N ASP A 642 -22.40 79.15 -47.93
CA ASP A 642 -21.92 80.52 -47.66
C ASP A 642 -22.44 81.05 -46.31
N ALA A 643 -21.98 82.25 -45.91
CA ALA A 643 -22.40 82.89 -44.65
C ALA A 643 -23.91 83.19 -44.56
N ARG A 644 -24.64 83.17 -45.68
CA ARG A 644 -26.10 83.33 -45.74
C ARG A 644 -26.83 81.98 -45.80
N GLY A 645 -26.11 80.86 -45.67
CA GLY A 645 -26.65 79.50 -45.75
C GLY A 645 -26.93 79.01 -47.17
N ARG A 646 -26.55 79.76 -48.21
CA ARG A 646 -26.75 79.34 -49.60
C ARG A 646 -25.71 78.28 -49.98
N LEU A 647 -26.13 77.33 -50.80
CA LEU A 647 -25.34 76.15 -51.14
C LEU A 647 -24.26 76.48 -52.17
N VAL A 648 -22.99 76.30 -51.76
CA VAL A 648 -21.80 76.59 -52.56
C VAL A 648 -21.32 75.34 -53.29
N ALA A 649 -21.24 74.20 -52.60
CA ALA A 649 -20.84 72.91 -53.17
C ALA A 649 -21.48 71.73 -52.42
N THR A 650 -21.66 70.59 -53.09
CA THR A 650 -21.98 69.30 -52.45
C THR A 650 -20.81 68.37 -52.73
N LEU A 651 -20.13 67.91 -51.69
CA LEU A 651 -18.89 67.12 -51.80
C LEU A 651 -19.16 65.62 -51.76
N VAL A 652 -20.23 65.22 -51.07
CA VAL A 652 -20.67 63.83 -50.96
C VAL A 652 -22.20 63.83 -50.95
N ASP A 653 -22.82 62.93 -51.71
CA ASP A 653 -24.24 62.59 -51.62
C ASP A 653 -24.40 61.11 -51.98
N GLY A 654 -24.62 60.26 -50.99
CA GLY A 654 -24.80 58.82 -51.22
C GLY A 654 -24.49 57.93 -50.01
N TRP A 655 -24.64 56.63 -50.21
CA TRP A 655 -24.33 55.63 -49.19
C TRP A 655 -22.82 55.57 -48.91
N ARG A 656 -22.46 55.38 -47.63
CA ARG A 656 -21.07 55.15 -47.21
C ARG A 656 -21.02 53.98 -46.22
N PRO A 657 -20.03 53.08 -46.38
CA PRO A 657 -19.79 52.02 -45.41
C PRO A 657 -19.36 52.60 -44.06
N ALA A 658 -19.50 51.82 -42.99
CA ALA A 658 -19.01 52.20 -41.67
C ALA A 658 -17.50 52.49 -41.70
N GLY A 659 -17.05 53.45 -40.90
CA GLY A 659 -15.65 53.85 -40.80
C GLY A 659 -15.41 55.34 -41.04
N ASP A 660 -14.14 55.73 -41.07
CA ASP A 660 -13.71 57.11 -41.26
C ASP A 660 -13.57 57.46 -42.75
N HIS A 661 -14.14 58.59 -43.13
CA HIS A 661 -14.16 59.10 -44.50
C HIS A 661 -13.66 60.54 -44.54
N HIS A 662 -13.34 61.02 -45.74
CA HIS A 662 -13.02 62.41 -45.95
C HIS A 662 -13.45 62.90 -47.33
N ALA A 663 -13.76 64.18 -47.41
CA ALA A 663 -13.96 64.88 -48.67
C ALA A 663 -13.04 66.10 -48.74
N VAL A 664 -12.68 66.53 -49.94
CA VAL A 664 -11.81 67.70 -50.16
C VAL A 664 -12.63 68.80 -50.83
N TRP A 665 -12.67 69.98 -50.20
CA TRP A 665 -13.19 71.18 -50.84
C TRP A 665 -12.02 72.06 -51.29
N ARG A 666 -11.99 72.42 -52.57
CA ARG A 666 -10.91 73.21 -53.20
C ARG A 666 -11.30 74.68 -53.40
N GLY A 667 -12.22 75.19 -52.60
CA GLY A 667 -12.65 76.60 -52.66
C GLY A 667 -13.39 76.96 -53.95
N ARG A 668 -14.13 76.02 -54.56
CA ARG A 668 -14.92 76.25 -55.79
C ARG A 668 -16.42 76.08 -55.54
N ASP A 669 -17.23 76.83 -56.27
CA ASP A 669 -18.68 76.68 -56.32
C ASP A 669 -19.10 75.56 -57.29
N ARG A 670 -20.41 75.27 -57.38
CA ARG A 670 -20.99 74.26 -58.28
C ARG A 670 -20.77 74.52 -59.77
N ALA A 671 -20.51 75.76 -60.17
CA ALA A 671 -20.19 76.13 -61.54
C ALA A 671 -18.66 76.08 -61.81
N GLY A 672 -17.87 75.61 -60.85
CA GLY A 672 -16.41 75.52 -60.94
C GLY A 672 -15.68 76.84 -60.71
N ARG A 673 -16.41 77.91 -60.40
CA ARG A 673 -15.83 79.24 -60.16
C ARG A 673 -15.24 79.31 -58.76
N ASP A 674 -14.25 80.18 -58.59
CA ASP A 674 -13.58 80.37 -57.32
C ASP A 674 -14.52 81.05 -56.31
N ALA A 675 -14.69 80.41 -55.16
CA ALA A 675 -15.39 80.96 -54.01
C ALA A 675 -14.54 82.09 -53.39
N ALA A 676 -15.19 83.17 -52.96
CA ALA A 676 -14.54 84.33 -52.35
C ALA A 676 -13.86 83.99 -51.01
N SER A 677 -12.86 84.78 -50.60
CA SER A 677 -12.32 84.69 -49.24
C SER A 677 -13.44 84.98 -48.22
N GLY A 678 -13.61 84.11 -47.22
CA GLY A 678 -14.72 84.23 -46.29
C GLY A 678 -14.97 82.99 -45.44
N VAL A 679 -16.01 83.09 -44.60
CA VAL A 679 -16.46 82.00 -43.73
C VAL A 679 -17.55 81.20 -44.44
N TYR A 680 -17.36 79.88 -44.46
CA TYR A 680 -18.27 78.90 -44.99
C TYR A 680 -18.65 77.88 -43.90
N THR A 681 -19.75 77.17 -44.11
CA THR A 681 -20.23 76.13 -43.21
C THR A 681 -20.31 74.80 -43.95
N CYS A 682 -19.52 73.83 -43.51
CA CYS A 682 -19.65 72.44 -43.90
C CYS A 682 -20.83 71.83 -43.15
N ARG A 683 -21.81 71.25 -43.85
CA ARG A 683 -23.01 70.64 -43.27
C ARG A 683 -23.10 69.18 -43.70
N LEU A 684 -23.04 68.27 -42.74
CA LEU A 684 -23.23 66.83 -42.94
C LEU A 684 -24.63 66.41 -42.49
N ARG A 685 -25.37 65.75 -43.38
CA ARG A 685 -26.70 65.17 -43.10
C ARG A 685 -26.63 63.65 -43.18
N SER A 686 -27.29 62.98 -42.23
CA SER A 686 -27.44 61.52 -42.18
C SER A 686 -28.75 61.19 -41.47
N GLY A 687 -29.76 60.72 -42.20
CA GLY A 687 -31.13 60.63 -41.70
C GLY A 687 -31.64 61.99 -41.20
N ASP A 688 -32.19 62.04 -39.99
CA ASP A 688 -32.66 63.27 -39.34
C ASP A 688 -31.54 64.11 -38.70
N ARG A 689 -30.31 63.58 -38.65
CA ARG A 689 -29.17 64.29 -38.05
C ARG A 689 -28.52 65.24 -39.03
N VAL A 690 -28.31 66.48 -38.57
CA VAL A 690 -27.56 67.52 -39.28
C VAL A 690 -26.45 68.03 -38.35
N THR A 691 -25.20 67.92 -38.78
CA THR A 691 -24.05 68.49 -38.07
C THR A 691 -23.35 69.52 -38.95
N THR A 692 -22.80 70.57 -38.34
CA THR A 692 -22.12 71.64 -39.07
C THR A 692 -20.75 71.95 -38.48
N ARG A 693 -19.82 72.39 -39.32
CA ARG A 693 -18.53 72.97 -38.91
C ARG A 693 -18.16 74.14 -39.79
N LYS A 694 -17.51 75.14 -39.18
CA LYS A 694 -17.00 76.32 -39.85
C LYS A 694 -15.72 76.00 -40.62
N VAL A 695 -15.60 76.49 -41.84
CA VAL A 695 -14.36 76.52 -42.63
C VAL A 695 -14.10 77.95 -43.11
N THR A 696 -12.87 78.41 -42.96
CA THR A 696 -12.45 79.75 -43.38
C THR A 696 -11.57 79.60 -44.61
N LEU A 697 -12.01 80.15 -45.74
CA LEU A 697 -11.22 80.20 -46.97
C LEU A 697 -10.49 81.55 -47.02
N VAL A 698 -9.16 81.50 -47.12
CA VAL A 698 -8.31 82.66 -47.33
C VAL A 698 -7.63 82.45 -48.67
N ARG A 699 -7.97 83.27 -49.65
CA ARG A 699 -7.24 83.35 -50.92
C ARG A 699 -6.30 84.53 -50.92
#